data_AF-A0A1H3VU48-F1
#
_entry.id   AF-A0A1H3VU48-F1
#
_cell.length_a   1.000
_cell.length_b   1.000
_cell.length_c   1.000
_cell.angle_alpha   90.00
_cell.angle_beta   90.00
_cell.angle_gamma   90.00
#
_symmetry.space_group_name_H-M   'P 1'
#
loop_
_entity.id
_entity.type
_entity.pdbx_description
1 polymer ?
#
loop_
_entity_poly.entity_id
_entity_poly.type
_entity_poly.pdbx_seq_one_letter_code
_entity_poly.pdbx_strand_id
1 'polypeptide(L)'
;MNPDLFTAYVAGRRWFMGKDHTPRLALAETDIRLASTSDVDFAVIVLADLASPTTTHYQLPIAIRRRPLPGLEDALIAEVLDDPTATNPAPRYLYDAVYDPDFAPALMAALIGAPSAAVRESRVVSAEQSNTSLIITLEDDERVIVKIFRVVTAGENPDVVVTGALGGAGCSSVPEPKGYLAGGWQTIAPDGSPGPRATGHLAVAQEFLPGVTDAWSQALESIATGQDFAAESLGRACADVHRVLGEVMPTKSATPEIREQIAATWHERYEAACQAVPELAAHADEVEALFAAAAARPWPRLQRVHGDLHLGQVLKAPERGWMLLDFEGEPLRPLAERSELDLPLRDVAGMLRSFDYAAASADAPAEQWRQSAREAFLTGYRAADVPDPSDYPELLAALELDKALYEARYEAQNRPDWLAIPLAGITQLLAAAASFNTATDPDKRWETNIMNAEPAPVAHDYLSAVARGLHHDPHSILGAHEHDGAITIRTLRHLASAVEIVTADGSYPARHEHDGIWVAVLPGPDVPDYRVRVSYGNETHTLDDPYRFWPTFGELDGHLLAAGRHEDLWRVLGAHVRHFPSVLGDVSGVSFTVWAPSARAVRVKGDMNNWDGTQHAMRSLGSSGVWELFIPGASAGQCYKFEIWSADGGWHEKADPMARGTQIPPATASVVVDSAYEWGDQDWLAKRNESDPHTGPMSIYEVHLGSWRAGLSYRALAHELVEYVSSLGFTHVEFMPVAEHPFGGSWGYQVTSYYAPTSRFGSPDDFKYLIDQLHQAGIGVIMDWVPAHFPKDAWALARFDGTPLYEDPNPLRGEHPDWGTLVFNFGRNEVRNFLVANALYWLEEFHIDGLRVDAVASMLYLDYSRNDGQWQPNIYGGRENLEAIQFLQEANATAYRRNPGIVMIAEESTAWPGVTEPTDAGGLGFGLKWNMGWMNDTLRYLAEAPINRRYHHGMLTFSLVYAFSEQFILPISHDEVVHGKGSLKRKMPGDWWQQLAGVRVALAYQWSHPGKQLLFMGQEFAQDAEWNEAQSLDWWLLDNPTHAGVAELVRTMNELYVQYPALYSEDFSHRGFEWIQADDADHNVLSFLRRSSDGEDVVVCVINFAGSPHENYRIGLPQGGDWLELLNTDSELYGGSGVGNLGRVSAEDIPWDGREHSVRLRIPPLGALWLAPAKD
;
A
#
# COMPACT_ATOMS: atom_id res chain seq x y z
N MET A 1 -41.84 5.09 13.99
CA MET A 1 -40.74 5.66 13.19
C MET A 1 -41.04 5.42 11.72
N ASN A 2 -40.72 6.35 10.82
CA ASN A 2 -40.86 6.12 9.39
C ASN A 2 -39.78 5.10 8.94
N PRO A 3 -40.13 3.94 8.35
CA PRO A 3 -39.15 2.95 7.87
C PRO A 3 -38.13 3.51 6.87
N ASP A 4 -38.49 4.54 6.09
CA ASP A 4 -37.61 5.15 5.09
C ASP A 4 -36.33 5.77 5.70
N LEU A 5 -36.37 6.12 6.99
CA LEU A 5 -35.20 6.66 7.71
C LEU A 5 -34.04 5.66 7.79
N PHE A 6 -34.33 4.37 7.69
CA PHE A 6 -33.34 3.30 7.82
C PHE A 6 -32.79 2.84 6.47
N THR A 7 -33.44 3.19 5.35
CA THR A 7 -33.16 2.63 4.01
C THR A 7 -31.72 2.86 3.57
N ALA A 8 -31.24 4.12 3.62
CA ALA A 8 -29.88 4.46 3.20
C ALA A 8 -28.84 3.81 4.12
N TYR A 9 -29.09 3.82 5.43
CA TYR A 9 -28.22 3.21 6.42
C TYR A 9 -28.08 1.70 6.18
N VAL A 10 -29.19 0.97 6.10
CA VAL A 10 -29.23 -0.49 5.91
C VAL A 10 -28.57 -0.89 4.59
N ALA A 11 -28.88 -0.21 3.48
CA ALA A 11 -28.30 -0.51 2.17
C ALA A 11 -26.75 -0.46 2.18
N GLY A 12 -26.18 0.49 2.93
CA GLY A 12 -24.74 0.68 3.08
C GLY A 12 -24.04 -0.34 3.99
N ARG A 13 -24.76 -1.16 4.77
CA ARG A 13 -24.11 -2.10 5.72
C ARG A 13 -23.76 -3.43 5.08
N ARG A 14 -22.62 -3.99 5.46
CA ARG A 14 -22.12 -5.27 4.93
C ARG A 14 -23.10 -6.43 5.15
N TRP A 15 -23.78 -6.45 6.30
CA TRP A 15 -24.77 -7.48 6.67
C TRP A 15 -26.11 -7.42 5.91
N PHE A 16 -26.31 -6.42 5.04
CA PHE A 16 -27.52 -6.35 4.21
C PHE A 16 -27.40 -7.33 3.02
N MET A 17 -28.31 -8.31 2.95
CA MET A 17 -28.23 -9.40 1.97
C MET A 17 -28.68 -8.99 0.56
N GLY A 18 -29.47 -7.92 0.42
CA GLY A 18 -30.05 -7.47 -0.86
C GLY A 18 -29.15 -6.55 -1.68
N LYS A 19 -27.86 -6.87 -1.85
CA LYS A 19 -26.88 -5.98 -2.52
C LYS A 19 -27.19 -5.64 -3.98
N ASP A 20 -28.08 -6.39 -4.60
CA ASP A 20 -28.57 -6.24 -5.96
C ASP A 20 -29.79 -5.29 -6.08
N HIS A 21 -30.34 -4.78 -4.97
CA HIS A 21 -31.50 -3.90 -4.98
C HIS A 21 -31.52 -2.89 -3.82
N THR A 22 -32.33 -1.84 -3.96
CA THR A 22 -32.59 -0.90 -2.87
C THR A 22 -33.65 -1.50 -1.92
N PRO A 23 -33.40 -1.58 -0.60
CA PRO A 23 -34.33 -2.21 0.32
C PRO A 23 -35.66 -1.45 0.40
N ARG A 24 -36.77 -2.20 0.48
CA ARG A 24 -38.10 -1.64 0.73
C ARG A 24 -38.54 -2.05 2.13
N LEU A 25 -38.23 -1.22 3.12
CA LEU A 25 -38.33 -1.58 4.53
C LEU A 25 -39.72 -1.35 5.12
N ALA A 26 -40.18 -2.29 5.93
CA ALA A 26 -41.34 -2.15 6.82
C ALA A 26 -40.93 -2.45 8.28
N LEU A 27 -41.46 -1.69 9.23
CA LEU A 27 -41.14 -1.87 10.65
C LEU A 27 -42.03 -2.95 11.26
N ALA A 28 -41.43 -4.00 11.80
CA ALA A 28 -42.12 -5.03 12.58
C ALA A 28 -42.30 -4.58 14.03
N GLU A 29 -43.43 -4.97 14.63
CA GLU A 29 -43.65 -4.78 16.07
C GLU A 29 -42.75 -5.74 16.85
N THR A 30 -41.98 -5.23 17.83
CA THR A 30 -41.08 -6.02 18.68
C THR A 30 -41.47 -5.89 20.15
N ASP A 31 -41.20 -6.92 20.96
CA ASP A 31 -41.33 -6.87 22.44
C ASP A 31 -40.00 -6.73 23.17
N ILE A 32 -38.92 -6.47 22.42
CA ILE A 32 -37.56 -6.46 22.91
C ILE A 32 -37.26 -5.09 23.54
N ARG A 33 -36.90 -5.09 24.83
CA ARG A 33 -36.53 -3.88 25.56
C ARG A 33 -35.19 -4.08 26.25
N LEU A 34 -34.29 -3.13 26.03
CA LEU A 34 -33.04 -3.01 26.78
C LEU A 34 -33.20 -1.92 27.84
N ALA A 35 -32.38 -1.98 28.89
CA ALA A 35 -32.43 -0.98 29.96
C ALA A 35 -31.92 0.38 29.44
N SER A 36 -32.76 1.42 29.50
CA SER A 36 -32.35 2.81 29.24
C SER A 36 -31.63 3.42 30.45
N THR A 37 -30.78 4.42 30.19
CA THR A 37 -30.20 5.29 31.22
C THR A 37 -30.87 6.68 31.21
N SER A 38 -30.39 7.61 32.03
CA SER A 38 -30.87 9.01 31.98
C SER A 38 -30.58 9.72 30.66
N ASP A 39 -29.55 9.26 29.94
CA ASP A 39 -28.92 9.99 28.84
C ASP A 39 -29.07 9.31 27.47
N VAL A 40 -29.42 8.01 27.44
CA VAL A 40 -29.68 7.24 26.22
C VAL A 40 -30.84 6.27 26.40
N ASP A 41 -31.72 6.21 25.40
CA ASP A 41 -32.77 5.21 25.28
C ASP A 41 -32.35 4.15 24.26
N PHE A 42 -32.42 2.86 24.63
CA PHE A 42 -32.11 1.75 23.73
C PHE A 42 -33.39 1.05 23.26
N ALA A 43 -33.49 0.80 21.95
CA ALA A 43 -34.56 0.02 21.36
C ALA A 43 -34.00 -0.99 20.36
N VAL A 44 -34.55 -2.20 20.32
CA VAL A 44 -34.22 -3.17 19.27
C VAL A 44 -35.41 -3.24 18.32
N ILE A 45 -35.21 -2.76 17.09
CA ILE A 45 -36.23 -2.82 16.05
C ILE A 45 -35.95 -3.97 15.09
N VAL A 46 -37.02 -4.46 14.46
CA VAL A 46 -36.93 -5.43 13.36
C VAL A 46 -37.49 -4.79 12.10
N LEU A 47 -36.72 -4.82 11.02
CA LEU A 47 -37.04 -4.27 9.71
C LEU A 47 -37.24 -5.42 8.73
N ALA A 48 -38.38 -5.46 8.04
CA ALA A 48 -38.67 -6.43 6.99
C ALA A 48 -38.37 -5.83 5.63
N ASP A 49 -37.55 -6.49 4.81
CA ASP A 49 -37.29 -6.09 3.44
C ASP A 49 -38.26 -6.77 2.47
N LEU A 50 -39.07 -5.94 1.82
CA LEU A 50 -40.16 -6.35 0.93
C LEU A 50 -39.76 -6.29 -0.55
N ALA A 51 -38.50 -6.02 -0.87
CA ALA A 51 -38.03 -5.91 -2.26
C ALA A 51 -37.69 -7.27 -2.91
N SER A 52 -37.44 -8.30 -2.10
CA SER A 52 -37.20 -9.68 -2.54
C SER A 52 -38.48 -10.54 -2.57
N PRO A 53 -38.57 -11.59 -3.42
CA PRO A 53 -39.68 -12.56 -3.40
C PRO A 53 -39.91 -13.22 -2.03
N THR A 54 -38.85 -13.33 -1.23
CA THR A 54 -38.89 -13.80 0.16
C THR A 54 -38.55 -12.65 1.11
N THR A 55 -39.45 -12.34 2.04
CA THR A 55 -39.22 -11.28 3.03
C THR A 55 -38.12 -11.67 4.00
N THR A 56 -37.07 -10.84 4.10
CA THR A 56 -35.98 -11.01 5.06
C THR A 56 -36.15 -10.02 6.22
N HIS A 57 -35.97 -10.49 7.46
CA HIS A 57 -36.09 -9.67 8.66
C HIS A 57 -34.72 -9.34 9.24
N TYR A 58 -34.44 -8.05 9.41
CA TYR A 58 -33.19 -7.53 9.96
C TYR A 58 -33.39 -6.95 11.35
N GLN A 59 -32.53 -7.28 12.29
CA GLN A 59 -32.47 -6.65 13.60
C GLN A 59 -31.54 -5.43 13.58
N LEU A 60 -32.02 -4.31 14.11
CA LEU A 60 -31.23 -3.10 14.32
C LEU A 60 -31.42 -2.59 15.76
N PRO A 61 -30.41 -2.77 16.63
CA PRO A 61 -30.34 -2.06 17.90
C PRO A 61 -30.12 -0.56 17.64
N ILE A 62 -30.90 0.31 18.26
CA ILE A 62 -30.85 1.76 18.10
C ILE A 62 -30.59 2.40 19.45
N ALA A 63 -29.62 3.30 19.49
CA ALA A 63 -29.38 4.23 20.59
C ALA A 63 -29.99 5.58 20.24
N ILE A 64 -30.89 6.09 21.09
CA ILE A 64 -31.58 7.35 20.90
C ILE A 64 -31.02 8.35 21.91
N ARG A 65 -30.28 9.35 21.42
CA ARG A 65 -29.64 10.37 22.26
C ARG A 65 -30.21 11.77 22.04
N ARG A 66 -30.12 12.59 23.09
CA ARG A 66 -30.50 14.03 23.07
C ARG A 66 -29.40 14.95 22.55
N ARG A 67 -28.18 14.44 22.42
CA ARG A 67 -27.00 15.16 21.93
C ARG A 67 -26.25 14.26 20.97
N PRO A 68 -25.62 14.82 19.92
CA PRO A 68 -24.79 14.04 19.03
C PRO A 68 -23.54 13.55 19.77
N LEU A 69 -23.05 12.36 19.41
CA LEU A 69 -21.77 11.82 19.85
C LEU A 69 -20.68 12.17 18.82
N PRO A 70 -19.63 12.92 19.20
CA PRO A 70 -18.49 13.20 18.32
C PRO A 70 -17.76 11.91 17.94
N GLY A 71 -17.39 11.77 16.66
CA GLY A 71 -16.61 10.62 16.16
C GLY A 71 -17.43 9.36 15.84
N LEU A 72 -18.77 9.44 15.86
CA LEU A 72 -19.69 8.35 15.49
C LEU A 72 -20.59 8.71 14.29
N GLU A 73 -20.09 9.56 13.40
CA GLU A 73 -20.81 10.01 12.19
C GLU A 73 -21.19 8.82 11.30
N ASP A 74 -20.30 7.84 11.16
CA ASP A 74 -20.54 6.61 10.39
C ASP A 74 -21.56 5.66 11.03
N ALA A 75 -21.86 5.84 12.32
CA ALA A 75 -22.87 5.06 13.05
C ALA A 75 -24.23 5.77 13.13
N LEU A 76 -24.31 7.04 12.70
CA LEU A 76 -25.54 7.83 12.70
C LEU A 76 -26.52 7.29 11.66
N ILE A 77 -27.71 6.91 12.10
CA ILE A 77 -28.81 6.44 11.25
C ILE A 77 -29.62 7.63 10.75
N ALA A 78 -30.07 8.49 11.67
CA ALA A 78 -30.92 9.63 11.35
C ALA A 78 -30.95 10.65 12.48
N GLU A 79 -31.21 11.90 12.11
CA GLU A 79 -31.62 12.96 13.03
C GLU A 79 -33.14 13.16 12.92
N VAL A 80 -33.85 13.08 14.06
CA VAL A 80 -35.32 13.15 14.12
C VAL A 80 -35.76 14.20 15.14
N LEU A 81 -36.73 15.04 14.79
CA LEU A 81 -37.27 16.06 15.68
C LEU A 81 -38.38 15.47 16.59
N ASP A 82 -38.33 15.73 17.91
CA ASP A 82 -39.29 15.21 18.90
C ASP A 82 -40.76 15.59 18.59
N ASP A 83 -40.98 16.76 17.99
CA ASP A 83 -42.29 17.22 17.47
C ASP A 83 -42.08 18.23 16.33
N PRO A 84 -42.31 17.86 15.05
CA PRO A 84 -42.12 18.77 13.92
C PRO A 84 -43.08 19.97 13.91
N THR A 85 -44.05 20.03 14.84
CA THR A 85 -45.00 21.15 15.01
C THR A 85 -44.66 22.07 16.18
N ALA A 86 -43.66 21.73 17.00
CA ALA A 86 -43.21 22.56 18.11
C ALA A 86 -42.42 23.79 17.62
N THR A 87 -42.43 24.87 18.41
CA THR A 87 -41.81 26.15 18.03
C THR A 87 -40.28 26.14 18.07
N ASN A 88 -39.68 25.14 18.71
CA ASN A 88 -38.23 24.89 18.74
C ASN A 88 -37.97 23.42 19.16
N PRO A 89 -38.17 22.44 18.26
CA PRO A 89 -38.01 21.03 18.61
C PRO A 89 -36.54 20.68 18.81
N ALA A 90 -36.23 19.99 19.91
CA ALA A 90 -34.90 19.43 20.12
C ALA A 90 -34.71 18.19 19.22
N PRO A 91 -33.58 18.07 18.51
CA PRO A 91 -33.29 16.87 17.72
C PRO A 91 -32.95 15.69 18.63
N ARG A 92 -33.34 14.50 18.17
CA ARG A 92 -32.88 13.20 18.64
C ARG A 92 -31.98 12.61 17.59
N TYR A 93 -30.87 12.04 18.04
CA TYR A 93 -29.90 11.38 17.19
C TYR A 93 -30.06 9.88 17.37
N LEU A 94 -30.36 9.19 16.28
CA LEU A 94 -30.48 7.73 16.25
C LEU A 94 -29.16 7.16 15.73
N TYR A 95 -28.47 6.39 16.56
CA TYR A 95 -27.26 5.66 16.19
C TYR A 95 -27.54 4.16 16.15
N ASP A 96 -26.79 3.39 15.36
CA ASP A 96 -26.72 1.94 15.55
C ASP A 96 -26.04 1.66 16.88
N ALA A 97 -26.79 1.07 17.81
CA ALA A 97 -26.40 1.02 19.21
C ALA A 97 -25.10 0.24 19.43
N VAL A 98 -24.71 -0.66 18.51
CA VAL A 98 -23.47 -1.43 18.64
C VAL A 98 -22.22 -0.55 18.73
N TYR A 99 -22.25 0.67 18.19
CA TYR A 99 -21.15 1.63 18.24
C TYR A 99 -21.28 2.62 19.41
N ASP A 100 -22.41 2.59 20.11
CA ASP A 100 -22.66 3.46 21.24
C ASP A 100 -21.96 2.93 22.50
N PRO A 101 -21.16 3.74 23.21
CA PRO A 101 -20.37 3.27 24.36
C PRO A 101 -21.23 2.78 25.54
N ASP A 102 -22.48 3.25 25.65
CA ASP A 102 -23.39 2.86 26.73
C ASP A 102 -24.19 1.58 26.41
N PHE A 103 -24.08 1.05 25.19
CA PHE A 103 -24.85 -0.11 24.75
C PHE A 103 -24.34 -1.43 25.32
N ALA A 104 -23.02 -1.63 25.38
CA ALA A 104 -22.43 -2.88 25.87
C ALA A 104 -22.87 -3.25 27.30
N PRO A 105 -22.91 -2.32 28.28
CA PRO A 105 -23.49 -2.60 29.60
C PRO A 105 -24.97 -3.04 29.55
N ALA A 106 -25.80 -2.37 28.74
CA ALA A 106 -27.22 -2.68 28.61
C ALA A 106 -27.46 -4.04 27.94
N LEU A 107 -26.63 -4.36 26.94
CA LEU A 107 -26.65 -5.63 26.23
C LEU A 107 -26.19 -6.80 27.14
N MET A 108 -25.11 -6.63 27.90
CA MET A 108 -24.61 -7.66 28.82
C MET A 108 -25.59 -7.95 29.96
N ALA A 109 -26.27 -6.92 30.48
CA ALA A 109 -27.32 -7.11 31.46
C ALA A 109 -28.49 -7.95 30.92
N ALA A 110 -28.82 -7.80 29.64
CA ALA A 110 -29.86 -8.58 28.98
C ALA A 110 -29.40 -10.01 28.61
N LEU A 111 -28.12 -10.21 28.29
CA LEU A 111 -27.56 -11.49 27.84
C LEU A 111 -27.26 -12.47 28.98
N ILE A 112 -26.64 -12.00 30.06
CA ILE A 112 -26.09 -12.85 31.12
C ILE A 112 -26.58 -12.46 32.52
N GLY A 113 -27.46 -11.46 32.63
CA GLY A 113 -27.97 -10.96 33.91
C GLY A 113 -26.91 -10.21 34.75
N ALA A 114 -25.78 -9.82 34.14
CA ALA A 114 -24.75 -9.03 34.80
C ALA A 114 -25.30 -7.64 35.19
N PRO A 115 -24.98 -7.11 36.38
CA PRO A 115 -25.34 -5.73 36.72
C PRO A 115 -24.71 -4.78 35.70
N SER A 116 -25.46 -3.76 35.29
CA SER A 116 -25.10 -2.76 34.25
C SER A 116 -23.86 -1.90 34.56
N ALA A 117 -23.02 -2.30 35.50
CA ALA A 117 -21.86 -1.58 36.00
C ALA A 117 -20.52 -2.32 35.79
N ALA A 118 -20.52 -3.54 35.22
CA ALA A 118 -19.32 -4.39 35.18
C ALA A 118 -18.55 -4.39 33.84
N VAL A 119 -18.88 -3.51 32.88
CA VAL A 119 -18.18 -3.42 31.58
C VAL A 119 -17.17 -2.27 31.62
N ARG A 120 -15.89 -2.58 31.39
CA ARG A 120 -14.81 -1.58 31.34
C ARG A 120 -14.68 -0.95 29.95
N GLU A 121 -14.75 -1.77 28.92
CA GLU A 121 -14.55 -1.37 27.53
C GLU A 121 -15.29 -2.33 26.59
N SER A 122 -15.69 -1.81 25.42
CA SER A 122 -16.26 -2.61 24.34
C SER A 122 -15.75 -2.14 22.99
N ARG A 123 -15.49 -3.07 22.08
CA ARG A 123 -14.99 -2.79 20.73
C ARG A 123 -15.73 -3.61 19.68
N VAL A 124 -16.20 -2.96 18.62
CA VAL A 124 -16.78 -3.63 17.45
C VAL A 124 -15.68 -4.28 16.61
N VAL A 125 -15.90 -5.50 16.15
CA VAL A 125 -15.01 -6.21 15.22
C VAL A 125 -15.35 -5.79 13.79
N SER A 126 -14.44 -5.10 13.10
CA SER A 126 -14.69 -4.46 11.79
C SER A 126 -14.59 -5.39 10.56
N ALA A 127 -14.18 -6.65 10.74
CA ALA A 127 -13.89 -7.59 9.66
C ALA A 127 -15.08 -8.45 9.20
N GLU A 128 -16.25 -8.35 9.85
CA GLU A 128 -17.35 -9.31 9.64
C GLU A 128 -18.28 -8.99 8.46
N GLN A 129 -18.83 -10.03 7.83
CA GLN A 129 -19.70 -9.91 6.65
C GLN A 129 -21.21 -9.97 6.97
N SER A 130 -21.68 -10.84 7.87
CA SER A 130 -23.12 -11.14 8.01
C SER A 130 -23.75 -10.80 9.36
N ASN A 131 -22.95 -10.77 10.44
CA ASN A 131 -23.37 -10.42 11.79
C ASN A 131 -22.49 -9.29 12.36
N THR A 132 -22.74 -8.85 13.59
CA THR A 132 -21.87 -7.86 14.26
C THR A 132 -21.41 -8.38 15.61
N SER A 133 -20.10 -8.52 15.78
CA SER A 133 -19.50 -8.95 17.04
C SER A 133 -18.91 -7.78 17.83
N LEU A 134 -19.06 -7.87 19.15
CA LEU A 134 -18.48 -6.99 20.14
C LEU A 134 -17.53 -7.79 21.01
N ILE A 135 -16.28 -7.32 21.16
CA ILE A 135 -15.40 -7.79 22.22
C ILE A 135 -15.63 -6.87 23.42
N ILE A 136 -16.04 -7.45 24.54
CA ILE A 136 -16.37 -6.73 25.77
C ILE A 136 -15.41 -7.20 26.86
N THR A 137 -14.69 -6.27 27.48
CA THR A 137 -13.87 -6.57 28.66
C THR A 137 -14.62 -6.15 29.91
N LEU A 138 -14.76 -7.10 30.84
CA LEU A 138 -15.37 -6.89 32.14
C LEU A 138 -14.36 -6.27 33.14
N GLU A 139 -14.85 -5.76 34.26
CA GLU A 139 -14.01 -5.12 35.29
C GLU A 139 -12.96 -6.06 35.92
N ASP A 140 -13.19 -7.37 35.88
CA ASP A 140 -12.27 -8.41 36.37
C ASP A 140 -11.29 -8.91 35.30
N ASP A 141 -11.15 -8.17 34.19
CA ASP A 141 -10.35 -8.50 33.01
C ASP A 141 -10.82 -9.74 32.22
N GLU A 142 -11.95 -10.36 32.59
CA GLU A 142 -12.58 -11.38 31.76
C GLU A 142 -13.06 -10.74 30.44
N ARG A 143 -12.76 -11.38 29.31
CA ARG A 143 -13.20 -10.93 28.00
C ARG A 143 -14.26 -11.86 27.45
N VAL A 144 -15.32 -11.26 26.92
CA VAL A 144 -16.45 -11.95 26.30
C VAL A 144 -16.59 -11.42 24.88
N ILE A 145 -16.83 -12.32 23.92
CA ILE A 145 -17.24 -11.94 22.57
C ILE A 145 -18.74 -12.16 22.42
N VAL A 146 -19.44 -11.13 21.95
CA VAL A 146 -20.88 -11.12 21.76
C VAL A 146 -21.19 -10.98 20.29
N LYS A 147 -21.79 -12.00 19.68
CA LYS A 147 -22.25 -12.00 18.29
C LYS A 147 -23.71 -11.57 18.26
N ILE A 148 -24.00 -10.47 17.56
CA ILE A 148 -25.35 -9.92 17.37
C ILE A 148 -25.86 -10.38 16.00
N PHE A 149 -26.97 -11.11 16.00
CA PHE A 149 -27.60 -11.60 14.77
C PHE A 149 -28.28 -10.43 14.05
N ARG A 150 -27.78 -10.08 12.85
CA ARG A 150 -28.34 -8.97 12.06
C ARG A 150 -29.49 -9.42 11.19
N VAL A 151 -29.47 -10.66 10.73
CA VAL A 151 -30.62 -11.32 10.09
C VAL A 151 -31.29 -12.20 11.14
N VAL A 152 -32.59 -12.00 11.38
CA VAL A 152 -33.35 -12.74 12.39
C VAL A 152 -34.39 -13.63 11.73
N THR A 153 -34.48 -14.87 12.20
CA THR A 153 -35.42 -15.88 11.71
C THR A 153 -36.14 -16.53 12.88
N ALA A 154 -37.41 -16.88 12.68
CA ALA A 154 -38.21 -17.53 13.72
C ALA A 154 -37.62 -18.90 14.10
N GLY A 155 -37.55 -19.19 15.39
CA GLY A 155 -37.04 -20.45 15.92
C GLY A 155 -35.72 -20.31 16.69
N GLU A 156 -35.19 -21.44 17.14
CA GLU A 156 -33.93 -21.49 17.86
C GLU A 156 -32.75 -21.42 16.87
N ASN A 157 -31.80 -20.53 17.15
CA ASN A 157 -30.56 -20.44 16.36
C ASN A 157 -29.59 -21.58 16.75
N PRO A 158 -29.11 -22.39 15.78
CA PRO A 158 -28.12 -23.45 15.99
C PRO A 158 -26.88 -23.01 16.77
N ASP A 159 -26.35 -21.82 16.52
CA ASP A 159 -25.12 -21.31 17.17
C ASP A 159 -25.29 -21.13 18.69
N VAL A 160 -26.53 -20.94 19.15
CA VAL A 160 -26.87 -20.86 20.57
C VAL A 160 -27.13 -22.25 21.14
N VAL A 161 -27.95 -23.05 20.45
CA VAL A 161 -28.41 -24.35 20.96
C VAL A 161 -27.30 -25.40 20.97
N VAL A 162 -26.52 -25.46 19.89
CA VAL A 162 -25.42 -26.43 19.72
C VAL A 162 -24.27 -26.09 20.65
N THR A 163 -23.81 -24.83 20.63
CA THR A 163 -22.74 -24.35 21.53
C THR A 163 -23.15 -24.46 22.99
N GLY A 164 -24.42 -24.13 23.33
CA GLY A 164 -24.96 -24.30 24.67
C GLY A 164 -24.95 -25.75 25.17
N ALA A 165 -25.33 -26.71 24.32
CA ALA A 165 -25.31 -28.13 24.66
C ALA A 165 -23.87 -28.67 24.81
N LEU A 166 -22.96 -28.26 23.92
CA LEU A 166 -21.54 -28.62 23.99
C LEU A 166 -20.87 -28.06 25.24
N GLY A 167 -21.10 -26.79 25.56
CA GLY A 167 -20.59 -26.14 26.76
C GLY A 167 -21.16 -26.76 28.04
N GLY A 168 -22.47 -27.05 28.08
CA GLY A 168 -23.10 -27.73 29.20
C GLY A 168 -22.59 -29.15 29.44
N ALA A 169 -22.06 -29.80 28.40
CA ALA A 169 -21.41 -31.11 28.47
C ALA A 169 -19.90 -31.03 28.81
N GLY A 170 -19.33 -29.82 28.88
CA GLY A 170 -17.91 -29.61 29.15
C GLY A 170 -16.99 -29.94 27.97
N CYS A 171 -17.46 -29.81 26.73
CA CYS A 171 -16.64 -30.01 25.53
C CYS A 171 -15.52 -28.97 25.47
N SER A 172 -14.26 -29.39 25.52
CA SER A 172 -13.11 -28.48 25.55
C SER A 172 -12.77 -27.84 24.20
N SER A 173 -13.35 -28.38 23.11
CA SER A 173 -13.05 -28.06 21.71
C SER A 173 -13.94 -26.94 21.13
N VAL A 174 -14.73 -26.26 21.98
CA VAL A 174 -15.51 -25.06 21.66
C VAL A 174 -15.32 -23.98 22.74
N PRO A 175 -15.52 -22.69 22.42
CA PRO A 175 -15.55 -21.64 23.44
C PRO A 175 -16.68 -21.86 24.44
N GLU A 176 -16.48 -21.44 25.69
CA GLU A 176 -17.51 -21.55 26.71
C GLU A 176 -18.67 -20.57 26.42
N PRO A 177 -19.93 -21.05 26.30
CA PRO A 177 -21.10 -20.18 26.15
C PRO A 177 -21.38 -19.44 27.46
N LYS A 178 -21.56 -18.12 27.39
CA LYS A 178 -21.83 -17.26 28.56
C LYS A 178 -23.32 -16.91 28.70
N GLY A 179 -24.03 -16.77 27.58
CA GLY A 179 -25.49 -16.55 27.57
C GLY A 179 -26.01 -16.10 26.21
N TYR A 180 -27.31 -15.83 26.11
CA TYR A 180 -27.95 -15.41 24.86
C TYR A 180 -29.15 -14.52 25.13
N LEU A 181 -29.54 -13.73 24.12
CA LEU A 181 -30.70 -12.85 24.16
C LEU A 181 -31.74 -13.39 23.18
N ALA A 182 -32.97 -13.53 23.63
CA ALA A 182 -34.10 -13.93 22.80
C ALA A 182 -35.16 -12.81 22.75
N GLY A 183 -35.93 -12.77 21.67
CA GLY A 183 -36.99 -11.77 21.48
C GLY A 183 -38.09 -12.21 20.54
N GLY A 184 -39.21 -11.51 20.61
CA GLY A 184 -40.36 -11.69 19.73
C GLY A 184 -40.58 -10.51 18.78
N TRP A 185 -40.98 -10.82 17.55
CA TRP A 185 -41.37 -9.82 16.56
C TRP A 185 -42.55 -10.29 15.71
N GLN A 186 -43.30 -9.34 15.15
CA GLN A 186 -44.32 -9.63 14.16
C GLN A 186 -43.66 -9.88 12.80
N THR A 187 -43.89 -11.04 12.18
CA THR A 187 -43.44 -11.23 10.79
C THR A 187 -44.26 -10.37 9.84
N ILE A 188 -43.73 -10.08 8.66
CA ILE A 188 -44.39 -9.26 7.63
C ILE A 188 -44.33 -10.05 6.33
N ALA A 189 -45.46 -10.15 5.63
CA ALA A 189 -45.55 -10.84 4.35
C ALA A 189 -45.03 -9.94 3.20
N PRO A 190 -44.69 -10.49 2.01
CA PRO A 190 -44.17 -9.70 0.89
C PRO A 190 -45.07 -8.56 0.40
N ASP A 191 -46.38 -8.65 0.66
CA ASP A 191 -47.37 -7.60 0.36
C ASP A 191 -47.46 -6.49 1.43
N GLY A 192 -46.66 -6.59 2.49
CA GLY A 192 -46.63 -5.66 3.62
C GLY A 192 -47.66 -5.95 4.72
N SER A 193 -48.46 -7.02 4.61
CA SER A 193 -49.43 -7.39 5.64
C SER A 193 -48.77 -8.08 6.86
N PRO A 194 -49.32 -7.91 8.08
CA PRO A 194 -48.79 -8.59 9.27
C PRO A 194 -48.96 -10.12 9.20
N GLY A 195 -47.86 -10.85 9.32
CA GLY A 195 -47.80 -12.31 9.44
C GLY A 195 -47.92 -12.79 10.89
N PRO A 196 -47.70 -14.07 11.23
CA PRO A 196 -47.70 -14.55 12.62
C PRO A 196 -46.58 -13.91 13.48
N ARG A 197 -46.76 -13.92 14.81
CA ARG A 197 -45.69 -13.54 15.76
C ARG A 197 -44.62 -14.62 15.78
N ALA A 198 -43.36 -14.23 15.62
CA ALA A 198 -42.18 -15.06 15.68
C ALA A 198 -41.41 -14.81 16.99
N THR A 199 -40.65 -15.81 17.43
CA THR A 199 -39.67 -15.70 18.52
C THR A 199 -38.37 -16.32 18.06
N GLY A 200 -37.22 -15.76 18.46
CA GLY A 200 -35.91 -16.30 18.13
C GLY A 200 -34.77 -15.66 18.92
N HIS A 201 -33.55 -16.12 18.68
CA HIS A 201 -32.34 -15.56 19.29
C HIS A 201 -31.85 -14.32 18.53
N LEU A 202 -31.38 -13.32 19.29
CA LEU A 202 -31.00 -11.99 18.82
C LEU A 202 -29.49 -11.73 18.96
N ALA A 203 -28.87 -12.34 19.96
CA ALA A 203 -27.43 -12.28 20.21
C ALA A 203 -27.00 -13.46 21.08
N VAL A 204 -25.72 -13.83 20.99
CA VAL A 204 -25.08 -14.87 21.81
C VAL A 204 -23.74 -14.35 22.35
N ALA A 205 -23.42 -14.68 23.60
CA ALA A 205 -22.19 -14.34 24.28
C ALA A 205 -21.39 -15.61 24.57
N GLN A 206 -20.09 -15.57 24.28
CA GLN A 206 -19.17 -16.67 24.52
C GLN A 206 -17.81 -16.15 25.00
N GLU A 207 -16.99 -17.05 25.57
CA GLU A 207 -15.60 -16.79 25.94
C GLU A 207 -14.82 -16.17 24.77
N PHE A 208 -14.08 -15.09 25.04
CA PHE A 208 -13.10 -14.57 24.09
C PHE A 208 -11.76 -15.28 24.28
N LEU A 209 -11.22 -15.85 23.21
CA LEU A 209 -9.94 -16.57 23.23
C LEU A 209 -8.78 -15.63 22.81
N PRO A 210 -7.89 -15.20 23.73
CA PRO A 210 -6.78 -14.32 23.38
C PRO A 210 -5.64 -15.08 22.69
N GLY A 211 -4.89 -14.39 21.82
CA GLY A 211 -3.68 -14.94 21.18
C GLY A 211 -3.94 -16.09 20.21
N VAL A 212 -5.18 -16.24 19.74
CA VAL A 212 -5.58 -17.23 18.74
C VAL A 212 -5.13 -16.83 17.34
N THR A 213 -4.90 -17.84 16.51
CA THR A 213 -4.66 -17.71 15.07
C THR A 213 -5.71 -18.52 14.32
N ASP A 214 -6.22 -18.01 13.20
CA ASP A 214 -7.20 -18.73 12.40
C ASP A 214 -6.55 -19.88 11.62
N ALA A 215 -7.30 -20.97 11.44
CA ALA A 215 -6.77 -22.19 10.85
C ALA A 215 -6.49 -22.03 9.35
N TRP A 216 -7.14 -21.08 8.68
CA TRP A 216 -6.86 -20.76 7.28
C TRP A 216 -5.47 -20.14 7.11
N SER A 217 -5.15 -19.09 7.86
CA SER A 217 -3.83 -18.45 7.85
C SER A 217 -2.73 -19.44 8.23
N GLN A 218 -2.97 -20.29 9.22
CA GLN A 218 -2.01 -21.34 9.60
C GLN A 218 -1.83 -22.43 8.54
N ALA A 219 -2.88 -22.77 7.79
CA ALA A 219 -2.77 -23.71 6.69
C ALA A 219 -1.86 -23.13 5.59
N LEU A 220 -2.08 -21.86 5.21
CA LEU A 220 -1.24 -21.17 4.24
C LEU A 220 0.21 -21.01 4.73
N GLU A 221 0.42 -20.64 5.99
CA GLU A 221 1.75 -20.57 6.60
C GLU A 221 2.44 -21.94 6.64
N SER A 222 1.70 -23.00 6.98
CA SER A 222 2.19 -24.38 6.97
C SER A 222 2.62 -24.83 5.58
N ILE A 223 1.85 -24.46 4.53
CA ILE A 223 2.23 -24.72 3.14
C ILE A 223 3.50 -23.94 2.75
N ALA A 224 3.57 -22.65 3.10
CA ALA A 224 4.69 -21.79 2.74
C ALA A 224 6.00 -22.17 3.46
N THR A 225 5.92 -22.57 4.73
CA THR A 225 7.10 -22.84 5.58
C THR A 225 7.46 -24.32 5.68
N GLY A 226 6.56 -25.22 5.26
CA GLY A 226 6.68 -26.67 5.46
C GLY A 226 6.54 -27.11 6.91
N GLN A 227 6.09 -26.23 7.83
CA GLN A 227 5.80 -26.58 9.22
C GLN A 227 4.57 -27.47 9.33
N ASP A 228 4.48 -28.29 10.37
CA ASP A 228 3.31 -29.15 10.60
C ASP A 228 2.08 -28.31 10.98
N PHE A 229 1.02 -28.42 10.17
CA PHE A 229 -0.27 -27.79 10.43
C PHE A 229 -0.93 -28.34 11.71
N ALA A 230 -0.61 -29.58 12.10
CA ALA A 230 -1.28 -30.35 13.15
C ALA A 230 -2.75 -30.71 12.80
N ALA A 231 -2.98 -31.15 11.56
CA ALA A 231 -4.28 -31.65 11.09
C ALA A 231 -4.82 -32.81 11.93
N GLU A 232 -3.96 -33.68 12.47
CA GLU A 232 -4.40 -34.81 13.31
C GLU A 232 -5.09 -34.34 14.60
N SER A 233 -4.56 -33.32 15.27
CA SER A 233 -5.22 -32.79 16.48
C SER A 233 -6.53 -32.07 16.14
N LEU A 234 -6.64 -31.49 14.94
CA LEU A 234 -7.90 -30.91 14.44
C LEU A 234 -8.95 -32.00 14.20
N GLY A 235 -8.54 -33.14 13.63
CA GLY A 235 -9.39 -34.32 13.46
C GLY A 235 -9.95 -34.82 14.80
N ARG A 236 -9.11 -34.87 15.85
CA ARG A 236 -9.53 -35.25 17.20
C ARG A 236 -10.53 -34.25 17.81
N ALA A 237 -10.30 -32.94 17.63
CA ALA A 237 -11.22 -31.91 18.12
C ALA A 237 -12.60 -32.00 17.45
N CYS A 238 -12.64 -32.22 16.13
CA CYS A 238 -13.88 -32.42 15.37
C CYS A 238 -14.62 -33.69 15.83
N ALA A 239 -13.91 -34.80 16.04
CA ALA A 239 -14.51 -36.03 16.52
C ALA A 239 -15.03 -35.92 17.96
N ASP A 240 -14.34 -35.17 18.83
CA ASP A 240 -14.80 -34.90 20.20
C ASP A 240 -16.13 -34.13 20.21
N VAL A 241 -16.26 -33.09 19.38
CA VAL A 241 -17.52 -32.36 19.19
C VAL A 241 -18.63 -33.29 18.73
N HIS A 242 -18.39 -34.13 17.71
CA HIS A 242 -19.40 -35.08 17.22
C HIS A 242 -19.81 -36.12 18.24
N ARG A 243 -18.86 -36.66 19.01
CA ARG A 243 -19.14 -37.63 20.08
C ARG A 243 -20.05 -37.01 21.14
N VAL A 244 -19.70 -35.82 21.63
CA VAL A 244 -20.50 -35.10 22.63
C VAL A 244 -21.89 -34.80 22.09
N LEU A 245 -22.03 -34.30 20.85
CA LEU A 245 -23.34 -34.05 20.25
C LEU A 245 -24.19 -35.32 20.14
N GLY A 246 -23.61 -36.47 19.78
CA GLY A 246 -24.31 -37.75 19.74
C GLY A 246 -24.79 -38.25 21.10
N GLU A 247 -24.11 -37.85 22.18
CA GLU A 247 -24.45 -38.18 23.57
C GLU A 247 -25.54 -37.25 24.14
N VAL A 248 -25.45 -35.94 23.87
CA VAL A 248 -26.29 -34.92 24.55
C VAL A 248 -27.46 -34.40 23.72
N MET A 249 -27.46 -34.61 22.41
CA MET A 249 -28.54 -34.21 21.50
C MET A 249 -29.29 -35.43 20.91
N PRO A 250 -30.51 -35.26 20.39
CA PRO A 250 -31.25 -36.36 19.75
C PRO A 250 -30.49 -36.96 18.55
N THR A 251 -30.55 -38.29 18.43
CA THR A 251 -30.02 -39.03 17.27
C THR A 251 -31.09 -39.90 16.62
N LYS A 252 -30.98 -40.13 15.32
CA LYS A 252 -31.96 -40.91 14.52
C LYS A 252 -31.24 -41.96 13.67
N SER A 253 -31.81 -43.16 13.55
CA SER A 253 -31.28 -44.16 12.62
C SER A 253 -31.61 -43.79 11.17
N ALA A 254 -30.65 -43.93 10.27
CA ALA A 254 -30.83 -43.67 8.84
C ALA A 254 -31.55 -44.86 8.17
N THR A 255 -32.89 -44.86 8.22
CA THR A 255 -33.71 -45.87 7.52
C THR A 255 -33.58 -45.73 6.01
N PRO A 256 -33.88 -46.76 5.20
CA PRO A 256 -33.86 -46.65 3.74
C PRO A 256 -34.60 -45.42 3.20
N GLU A 257 -35.77 -45.11 3.75
CA GLU A 257 -36.59 -43.97 3.34
C GLU A 257 -35.91 -42.63 3.64
N ILE A 258 -35.20 -42.52 4.77
CA ILE A 258 -34.45 -41.31 5.14
C ILE A 258 -33.22 -41.13 4.25
N ARG A 259 -32.52 -42.23 3.91
CA ARG A 259 -31.36 -42.18 3.01
C ARG A 259 -31.77 -41.75 1.61
N GLU A 260 -32.88 -42.27 1.10
CA GLU A 260 -33.44 -41.87 -0.19
C GLU A 260 -33.88 -40.40 -0.17
N GLN A 261 -34.51 -39.93 0.91
CA GLN A 261 -34.90 -38.53 1.06
C GLN A 261 -33.69 -37.59 1.07
N ILE A 262 -32.62 -37.93 1.79
CA ILE A 262 -31.39 -37.11 1.84
C ILE A 262 -30.67 -37.15 0.48
N ALA A 263 -30.56 -38.34 -0.13
CA ALA A 263 -29.96 -38.48 -1.45
C ALA A 263 -30.72 -37.68 -2.52
N ALA A 264 -32.05 -37.60 -2.46
CA ALA A 264 -32.83 -36.74 -3.35
C ALA A 264 -32.40 -35.26 -3.26
N THR A 265 -32.05 -34.77 -2.06
CA THR A 265 -31.54 -33.39 -1.90
C THR A 265 -30.18 -33.16 -2.57
N TRP A 266 -29.35 -34.20 -2.71
CA TRP A 266 -28.09 -34.14 -3.47
C TRP A 266 -28.36 -33.97 -4.96
N HIS A 267 -29.37 -34.66 -5.49
CA HIS A 267 -29.78 -34.52 -6.90
C HIS A 267 -30.36 -33.13 -7.18
N GLU A 268 -31.21 -32.59 -6.28
CA GLU A 268 -31.71 -31.23 -6.41
C GLU A 268 -30.57 -30.18 -6.41
N ARG A 269 -29.54 -30.38 -5.59
CA ARG A 269 -28.36 -29.51 -5.57
C ARG A 269 -27.50 -29.67 -6.83
N TYR A 270 -27.35 -30.89 -7.33
CA TYR A 270 -26.70 -31.15 -8.62
C TYR A 270 -27.42 -30.43 -9.76
N GLU A 271 -28.74 -30.54 -9.86
CA GLU A 271 -29.52 -29.82 -10.87
C GLU A 271 -29.35 -28.30 -10.76
N ALA A 272 -29.38 -27.76 -9.54
CA ALA A 272 -29.15 -26.34 -9.31
C ALA A 272 -27.71 -25.90 -9.66
N ALA A 273 -26.71 -26.75 -9.43
CA ALA A 273 -25.33 -26.51 -9.82
C ALA A 273 -25.17 -26.52 -11.34
N CYS A 274 -25.80 -27.47 -12.05
CA CYS A 274 -25.85 -27.52 -13.52
C CYS A 274 -26.50 -26.28 -14.15
N GLN A 275 -27.48 -25.67 -13.46
CA GLN A 275 -28.08 -24.41 -13.93
C GLN A 275 -27.10 -23.23 -13.82
N ALA A 276 -26.27 -23.21 -12.79
CA ALA A 276 -25.25 -22.18 -12.60
C ALA A 276 -23.99 -22.43 -13.46
N VAL A 277 -23.64 -23.70 -13.66
CA VAL A 277 -22.44 -24.17 -14.37
C VAL A 277 -22.83 -25.29 -15.34
N PRO A 278 -23.22 -24.97 -16.59
CA PRO A 278 -23.76 -25.94 -17.55
C PRO A 278 -22.83 -27.12 -17.89
N GLU A 279 -21.53 -26.95 -17.71
CA GLU A 279 -20.51 -27.98 -17.98
C GLU A 279 -20.67 -29.23 -17.09
N LEU A 280 -21.22 -29.06 -15.89
CA LEU A 280 -21.47 -30.17 -14.94
C LEU A 280 -22.49 -31.20 -15.46
N ALA A 281 -23.29 -30.84 -16.47
CA ALA A 281 -24.23 -31.76 -17.11
C ALA A 281 -23.52 -32.91 -17.85
N ALA A 282 -22.23 -32.75 -18.21
CA ALA A 282 -21.44 -33.80 -18.83
C ALA A 282 -21.16 -35.00 -17.90
N HIS A 283 -21.30 -34.81 -16.58
CA HIS A 283 -20.99 -35.80 -15.55
C HIS A 283 -22.23 -36.48 -14.94
N ALA A 284 -23.39 -36.37 -15.60
CA ALA A 284 -24.67 -36.82 -15.02
C ALA A 284 -24.67 -38.31 -14.64
N ASP A 285 -24.11 -39.16 -15.48
CA ASP A 285 -24.08 -40.62 -15.25
C ASP A 285 -23.17 -40.99 -14.07
N GLU A 286 -22.01 -40.33 -13.93
CA GLU A 286 -21.07 -40.57 -12.82
C GLU A 286 -21.61 -40.07 -11.47
N VAL A 287 -22.25 -38.91 -11.46
CA VAL A 287 -22.89 -38.32 -10.27
C VAL A 287 -24.02 -39.23 -9.78
N GLU A 288 -24.91 -39.66 -10.67
CA GLU A 288 -26.02 -40.58 -10.35
C GLU A 288 -25.48 -41.90 -9.79
N ALA A 289 -24.45 -42.47 -10.42
CA ALA A 289 -23.86 -43.73 -9.98
C ALA A 289 -23.28 -43.64 -8.56
N LEU A 290 -22.60 -42.53 -8.22
CA LEU A 290 -22.02 -42.33 -6.89
C LEU A 290 -23.10 -42.12 -5.83
N PHE A 291 -24.10 -41.28 -6.09
CA PHE A 291 -25.20 -41.04 -5.14
C PHE A 291 -26.03 -42.31 -4.90
N ALA A 292 -26.32 -43.09 -5.94
CA ALA A 292 -27.01 -44.37 -5.81
C ALA A 292 -26.19 -45.39 -5.00
N ALA A 293 -24.87 -45.48 -5.24
CA ALA A 293 -23.97 -46.36 -4.50
C ALA A 293 -23.91 -46.00 -3.00
N ALA A 294 -23.85 -44.70 -2.70
CA ALA A 294 -23.88 -44.20 -1.33
C ALA A 294 -25.21 -44.52 -0.62
N ALA A 295 -26.36 -44.29 -1.28
CA ALA A 295 -27.68 -44.53 -0.71
C ALA A 295 -27.98 -46.03 -0.45
N ALA A 296 -27.39 -46.92 -1.24
CA ALA A 296 -27.59 -48.37 -1.12
C ALA A 296 -26.99 -48.96 0.17
N ARG A 297 -25.92 -48.37 0.71
CA ARG A 297 -25.19 -48.88 1.89
C ARG A 297 -25.68 -48.30 3.21
N PRO A 298 -25.68 -49.06 4.33
CA PRO A 298 -26.07 -48.55 5.64
C PRO A 298 -25.27 -47.30 6.03
N TRP A 299 -25.93 -46.29 6.58
CA TRP A 299 -25.30 -45.06 7.07
C TRP A 299 -25.18 -45.07 8.60
N PRO A 300 -24.27 -44.27 9.19
CA PRO A 300 -24.27 -44.04 10.63
C PRO A 300 -25.56 -43.33 11.09
N ARG A 301 -25.74 -43.21 12.41
CA ARG A 301 -26.88 -42.47 12.97
C ARG A 301 -26.76 -40.99 12.60
N LEU A 302 -27.89 -40.38 12.27
CA LEU A 302 -28.01 -38.93 12.11
C LEU A 302 -27.99 -38.28 13.49
N GLN A 303 -27.30 -37.14 13.60
CA GLN A 303 -27.19 -36.35 14.83
C GLN A 303 -27.08 -34.86 14.51
N ARG A 304 -26.98 -34.00 15.53
CA ARG A 304 -26.59 -32.60 15.30
C ARG A 304 -25.12 -32.54 14.90
N VAL A 305 -24.83 -31.69 13.92
CA VAL A 305 -23.50 -31.45 13.35
C VAL A 305 -23.29 -29.93 13.24
N HIS A 306 -22.09 -29.51 12.88
CA HIS A 306 -21.77 -28.12 12.57
C HIS A 306 -22.49 -27.63 11.31
N GLY A 307 -22.51 -28.47 10.26
CA GLY A 307 -23.30 -28.26 9.06
C GLY A 307 -22.70 -27.29 8.04
N ASP A 308 -21.51 -26.74 8.29
CA ASP A 308 -20.70 -25.98 7.33
C ASP A 308 -19.21 -25.97 7.67
N LEU A 309 -18.69 -26.97 8.40
CA LEU A 309 -17.34 -26.89 8.96
C LEU A 309 -16.23 -26.70 7.91
N HIS A 310 -15.49 -25.60 8.00
CA HIS A 310 -14.29 -25.33 7.18
C HIS A 310 -13.20 -24.58 7.99
N LEU A 311 -11.99 -24.40 7.44
CA LEU A 311 -10.85 -23.79 8.14
C LEU A 311 -11.10 -22.37 8.67
N GLY A 312 -12.02 -21.62 8.04
CA GLY A 312 -12.41 -20.28 8.48
C GLY A 312 -13.25 -20.26 9.77
N GLN A 313 -13.76 -21.41 10.19
CA GLN A 313 -14.57 -21.59 11.41
C GLN A 313 -13.76 -22.25 12.54
N VAL A 314 -12.44 -22.30 12.39
CA VAL A 314 -11.54 -22.96 13.33
C VAL A 314 -10.44 -22.02 13.76
N LEU A 315 -10.20 -21.95 15.08
CA LEU A 315 -9.09 -21.21 15.67
C LEU A 315 -8.14 -22.16 16.41
N LYS A 316 -6.86 -21.82 16.45
CA LYS A 316 -5.89 -22.49 17.34
C LYS A 316 -5.58 -21.61 18.53
N ALA A 317 -5.91 -22.10 19.72
CA ALA A 317 -5.58 -21.49 20.99
C ALA A 317 -4.25 -22.05 21.52
N PRO A 318 -3.27 -21.21 21.92
CA PRO A 318 -1.91 -21.64 22.32
C PRO A 318 -1.84 -22.75 23.38
N GLU A 319 -2.82 -22.83 24.29
CA GLU A 319 -2.84 -23.81 25.39
C GLU A 319 -3.98 -24.83 25.33
N ARG A 320 -5.02 -24.56 24.52
CA ARG A 320 -6.22 -25.41 24.43
C ARG A 320 -6.35 -26.16 23.10
N GLY A 321 -5.49 -25.88 22.12
CA GLY A 321 -5.53 -26.53 20.81
C GLY A 321 -6.62 -25.94 19.90
N TRP A 322 -7.22 -26.80 19.08
CA TRP A 322 -8.21 -26.38 18.07
C TRP A 322 -9.60 -26.13 18.68
N MET A 323 -10.21 -25.02 18.26
CA MET A 323 -11.52 -24.55 18.69
C MET A 323 -12.44 -24.40 17.49
N LEU A 324 -13.59 -25.06 17.52
CA LEU A 324 -14.63 -24.94 16.49
C LEU A 324 -15.61 -23.83 16.87
N LEU A 325 -15.95 -23.00 15.89
CA LEU A 325 -16.80 -21.81 16.04
C LEU A 325 -17.92 -21.80 15.00
N ASP A 326 -18.97 -21.02 15.24
CA ASP A 326 -19.99 -20.68 14.23
C ASP A 326 -20.84 -21.87 13.74
N PHE A 327 -21.63 -22.45 14.66
CA PHE A 327 -22.49 -23.60 14.39
C PHE A 327 -23.78 -23.22 13.63
N GLU A 328 -23.82 -22.08 12.94
CA GLU A 328 -24.99 -21.61 12.19
C GLU A 328 -25.33 -22.49 10.98
N GLY A 329 -24.34 -23.20 10.41
CA GLY A 329 -24.48 -23.99 9.19
C GLY A 329 -24.58 -23.15 7.90
N GLU A 330 -24.68 -23.83 6.74
CA GLU A 330 -24.56 -23.20 5.41
C GLU A 330 -25.52 -21.99 5.22
N PRO A 331 -24.99 -20.77 4.96
CA PRO A 331 -25.79 -19.54 4.90
C PRO A 331 -26.92 -19.53 3.85
N LEU A 332 -26.81 -20.33 2.79
CA LEU A 332 -27.83 -20.43 1.74
C LEU A 332 -29.02 -21.34 2.13
N ARG A 333 -28.91 -22.12 3.20
CA ARG A 333 -30.02 -22.97 3.68
C ARG A 333 -30.94 -22.18 4.61
N PRO A 334 -32.27 -22.37 4.59
CA PRO A 334 -33.15 -21.82 5.61
C PRO A 334 -32.80 -22.32 7.02
N LEU A 335 -32.93 -21.49 8.05
CA LEU A 335 -32.59 -21.86 9.44
C LEU A 335 -33.26 -23.16 9.90
N ALA A 336 -34.53 -23.39 9.50
CA ALA A 336 -35.28 -24.59 9.83
C ALA A 336 -34.59 -25.88 9.32
N GLU A 337 -33.95 -25.82 8.16
CA GLU A 337 -33.19 -26.93 7.59
C GLU A 337 -31.81 -27.09 8.24
N ARG A 338 -31.18 -25.98 8.66
CA ARG A 338 -29.90 -26.00 9.40
C ARG A 338 -30.02 -26.64 10.79
N SER A 339 -31.25 -26.71 11.32
CA SER A 339 -31.57 -27.33 12.61
C SER A 339 -31.91 -28.83 12.53
N GLU A 340 -31.95 -29.42 11.34
CA GLU A 340 -32.23 -30.86 11.16
C GLU A 340 -31.05 -31.76 11.58
N LEU A 341 -31.31 -33.06 11.76
CA LEU A 341 -30.27 -34.04 12.05
C LEU A 341 -29.59 -34.46 10.75
N ASP A 342 -28.27 -34.54 10.75
CA ASP A 342 -27.45 -34.86 9.58
C ASP A 342 -26.34 -35.87 9.94
N LEU A 343 -25.54 -36.25 8.93
CA LEU A 343 -24.43 -37.18 9.05
C LEU A 343 -23.18 -36.45 9.58
N PRO A 344 -22.49 -36.97 10.61
CA PRO A 344 -21.21 -36.41 11.09
C PRO A 344 -20.14 -36.33 10.00
N LEU A 345 -20.24 -37.22 9.01
CA LEU A 345 -19.36 -37.27 7.83
C LEU A 345 -19.50 -36.02 6.94
N ARG A 346 -20.58 -35.23 7.08
CA ARG A 346 -20.76 -33.98 6.34
C ARG A 346 -19.73 -32.93 6.75
N ASP A 347 -19.47 -32.80 8.05
CA ASP A 347 -18.45 -31.88 8.57
C ASP A 347 -17.03 -32.37 8.22
N VAL A 348 -16.83 -33.70 8.19
CA VAL A 348 -15.58 -34.30 7.71
C VAL A 348 -15.35 -33.94 6.24
N ALA A 349 -16.37 -34.11 5.38
CA ALA A 349 -16.30 -33.73 3.97
C ALA A 349 -16.02 -32.24 3.79
N GLY A 350 -16.69 -31.36 4.55
CA GLY A 350 -16.45 -29.91 4.54
C GLY A 350 -15.00 -29.55 4.89
N MET A 351 -14.43 -30.15 5.94
CA MET A 351 -13.05 -29.88 6.31
C MET A 351 -12.05 -30.39 5.27
N LEU A 352 -12.29 -31.59 4.71
CA LEU A 352 -11.45 -32.16 3.65
C LEU A 352 -11.43 -31.26 2.40
N ARG A 353 -12.60 -30.76 1.98
CA ARG A 353 -12.73 -29.75 0.92
C ARG A 353 -12.01 -28.45 1.27
N SER A 354 -12.06 -28.02 2.53
CA SER A 354 -11.34 -26.83 2.98
C SER A 354 -9.82 -26.95 2.89
N PHE A 355 -9.24 -28.14 3.04
CA PHE A 355 -7.81 -28.37 2.75
C PHE A 355 -7.49 -28.29 1.27
N ASP A 356 -8.41 -28.75 0.40
CA ASP A 356 -8.25 -28.60 -1.04
C ASP A 356 -8.25 -27.12 -1.43
N TYR A 357 -9.12 -26.31 -0.81
CA TYR A 357 -9.12 -24.85 -0.97
C TYR A 357 -7.82 -24.21 -0.49
N ALA A 358 -7.34 -24.53 0.71
CA ALA A 358 -6.08 -23.98 1.23
C ALA A 358 -4.88 -24.33 0.34
N ALA A 359 -4.86 -25.56 -0.20
CA ALA A 359 -3.83 -26.01 -1.13
C ALA A 359 -3.93 -25.30 -2.50
N ALA A 360 -5.14 -25.06 -2.99
CA ALA A 360 -5.36 -24.36 -4.26
C ALA A 360 -5.08 -22.86 -4.17
N SER A 361 -5.25 -22.26 -2.97
CA SER A 361 -4.98 -20.84 -2.70
C SER A 361 -3.54 -20.53 -2.29
N ALA A 362 -2.63 -21.50 -2.32
CA ALA A 362 -1.23 -21.30 -1.93
C ALA A 362 -0.31 -21.01 -3.12
N ASP A 363 0.68 -20.13 -2.92
CA ASP A 363 1.66 -19.73 -3.94
C ASP A 363 2.66 -20.83 -4.34
N ALA A 364 2.65 -21.98 -3.64
CA ALA A 364 3.56 -23.11 -3.86
C ALA A 364 2.79 -24.39 -4.15
N PRO A 365 3.35 -25.36 -4.92
CA PRO A 365 2.72 -26.65 -5.16
C PRO A 365 2.41 -27.38 -3.84
N ALA A 366 1.14 -27.41 -3.46
CA ALA A 366 0.69 -27.87 -2.14
C ALA A 366 0.08 -29.28 -2.15
N GLU A 367 0.20 -30.04 -3.25
CA GLU A 367 -0.47 -31.33 -3.39
C GLU A 367 -0.04 -32.35 -2.33
N GLN A 368 1.27 -32.42 -2.01
CA GLN A 368 1.77 -33.29 -0.95
C GLN A 368 1.28 -32.86 0.43
N TRP A 369 1.21 -31.55 0.68
CA TRP A 369 0.65 -31.01 1.92
C TRP A 369 -0.83 -31.34 2.04
N ARG A 370 -1.61 -31.15 0.97
CA ARG A 370 -3.04 -31.45 0.88
C ARG A 370 -3.31 -32.92 1.23
N GLN A 371 -2.59 -33.84 0.61
CA GLN A 371 -2.72 -35.27 0.89
C GLN A 371 -2.37 -35.59 2.36
N SER A 372 -1.26 -35.03 2.86
CA SER A 372 -0.79 -35.24 4.23
C SER A 372 -1.77 -34.68 5.26
N ALA A 373 -2.32 -33.48 5.05
CA ALA A 373 -3.29 -32.83 5.92
C ALA A 373 -4.61 -33.62 5.95
N ARG A 374 -5.11 -34.06 4.79
CA ARG A 374 -6.32 -34.90 4.69
C ARG A 374 -6.15 -36.23 5.43
N GLU A 375 -5.02 -36.91 5.23
CA GLU A 375 -4.73 -38.18 5.90
C GLU A 375 -4.55 -38.02 7.42
N ALA A 376 -3.82 -36.99 7.85
CA ALA A 376 -3.61 -36.69 9.25
C ALA A 376 -4.93 -36.33 9.95
N PHE A 377 -5.78 -35.50 9.33
CA PHE A 377 -7.11 -35.17 9.86
C PHE A 377 -7.98 -36.42 10.03
N LEU A 378 -8.06 -37.28 9.01
CA LEU A 378 -8.80 -38.54 9.08
C LEU A 378 -8.23 -39.47 10.16
N THR A 379 -6.91 -39.55 10.30
CA THR A 379 -6.25 -40.33 11.36
C THR A 379 -6.66 -39.85 12.75
N GLY A 380 -6.67 -38.53 12.95
CA GLY A 380 -7.11 -37.91 14.20
C GLY A 380 -8.59 -38.17 14.50
N TYR A 381 -9.44 -38.06 13.47
CA TYR A 381 -10.88 -38.28 13.60
C TYR A 381 -11.21 -39.73 13.99
N ARG A 382 -10.54 -40.71 13.38
CA ARG A 382 -10.73 -42.15 13.66
C ARG A 382 -10.25 -42.59 15.03
N ALA A 383 -9.38 -41.81 15.68
CA ALA A 383 -8.86 -42.14 17.01
C ALA A 383 -9.92 -41.99 18.13
N ALA A 384 -11.09 -41.40 17.83
CA ALA A 384 -12.19 -41.19 18.77
C ALA A 384 -13.33 -42.21 18.56
N ASP A 385 -14.21 -42.35 19.56
CA ASP A 385 -15.38 -43.24 19.52
C ASP A 385 -16.52 -42.63 18.67
N VAL A 386 -16.28 -42.47 17.38
CA VAL A 386 -17.20 -41.92 16.37
C VAL A 386 -17.21 -42.81 15.12
N PRO A 387 -18.20 -42.71 14.21
CA PRO A 387 -18.21 -43.50 12.98
C PRO A 387 -16.93 -43.28 12.15
N ASP A 388 -16.20 -44.35 11.85
CA ASP A 388 -14.97 -44.28 11.06
C ASP A 388 -15.31 -43.95 9.60
N PRO A 389 -14.79 -42.85 9.02
CA PRO A 389 -15.05 -42.52 7.62
C PRO A 389 -14.61 -43.59 6.61
N SER A 390 -13.65 -44.44 6.97
CA SER A 390 -13.19 -45.55 6.12
C SER A 390 -14.18 -46.72 6.01
N ASP A 391 -15.14 -46.83 6.94
CA ASP A 391 -16.24 -47.79 6.86
C ASP A 391 -17.33 -47.34 5.84
N TYR A 392 -17.30 -46.07 5.43
CA TYR A 392 -18.31 -45.46 4.55
C TYR A 392 -17.69 -44.69 3.37
N PRO A 393 -16.80 -45.30 2.56
CA PRO A 393 -16.03 -44.58 1.54
C PRO A 393 -16.92 -44.00 0.43
N GLU A 394 -17.96 -44.72 0.00
CA GLU A 394 -18.90 -44.20 -1.00
C GLU A 394 -19.76 -43.06 -0.45
N LEU A 395 -20.10 -43.11 0.85
CA LEU A 395 -20.88 -42.06 1.51
C LEU A 395 -20.04 -40.78 1.71
N LEU A 396 -18.78 -40.92 2.13
CA LEU A 396 -17.88 -39.78 2.28
C LEU A 396 -17.64 -39.10 0.93
N ALA A 397 -17.36 -39.89 -0.13
CA ALA A 397 -17.19 -39.35 -1.49
C ALA A 397 -18.46 -38.65 -2.00
N ALA A 398 -19.65 -39.18 -1.72
CA ALA A 398 -20.92 -38.54 -2.08
C ALA A 398 -21.13 -37.20 -1.32
N LEU A 399 -20.74 -37.13 -0.05
CA LEU A 399 -20.83 -35.90 0.75
C LEU A 399 -19.79 -34.84 0.32
N GLU A 400 -18.57 -35.25 -0.03
CA GLU A 400 -17.56 -34.36 -0.61
C GLU A 400 -18.02 -33.82 -1.98
N LEU A 401 -18.66 -34.67 -2.80
CA LEU A 401 -19.24 -34.25 -4.08
C LEU A 401 -20.42 -33.28 -3.86
N ASP A 402 -21.32 -33.58 -2.93
CA ASP A 402 -22.44 -32.69 -2.58
C ASP A 402 -21.93 -31.30 -2.14
N LYS A 403 -20.87 -31.26 -1.32
CA LYS A 403 -20.23 -30.01 -0.91
C LYS A 403 -19.58 -29.29 -2.09
N ALA A 404 -18.86 -30.00 -2.96
CA ALA A 404 -18.21 -29.41 -4.12
C ALA A 404 -19.22 -28.85 -5.14
N LEU A 405 -20.39 -29.48 -5.30
CA LEU A 405 -21.49 -28.96 -6.13
C LEU A 405 -22.12 -27.69 -5.54
N TYR A 406 -22.28 -27.65 -4.21
CA TYR A 406 -22.69 -26.44 -3.50
C TYR A 406 -21.68 -25.30 -3.71
N GLU A 407 -20.40 -25.59 -3.52
CA GLU A 407 -19.28 -24.66 -3.73
C GLU A 407 -19.26 -24.13 -5.17
N ALA A 408 -19.35 -25.00 -6.18
CA ALA A 408 -19.36 -24.59 -7.59
C ALA A 408 -20.47 -23.59 -7.89
N ARG A 409 -21.69 -23.82 -7.38
CA ARG A 409 -22.78 -22.86 -7.50
C ARG A 409 -22.49 -21.56 -6.76
N TYR A 410 -21.96 -21.63 -5.54
CA TYR A 410 -21.65 -20.46 -4.74
C TYR A 410 -20.58 -19.59 -5.38
N GLU A 411 -19.47 -20.19 -5.85
CA GLU A 411 -18.37 -19.47 -6.50
C GLU A 411 -18.82 -18.88 -7.84
N ALA A 412 -19.56 -19.63 -8.67
CA ALA A 412 -20.10 -19.10 -9.93
C ALA A 412 -20.95 -17.84 -9.74
N GLN A 413 -21.63 -17.71 -8.58
CA GLN A 413 -22.50 -16.58 -8.27
C GLN A 413 -21.79 -15.42 -7.57
N ASN A 414 -20.77 -15.68 -6.76
CA ASN A 414 -20.18 -14.68 -5.86
C ASN A 414 -18.69 -14.40 -6.14
N ARG A 415 -17.93 -15.40 -6.62
CA ARG A 415 -16.49 -15.32 -6.90
C ARG A 415 -16.14 -16.19 -8.11
N PRO A 416 -16.54 -15.80 -9.34
CA PRO A 416 -16.37 -16.64 -10.53
C PRO A 416 -14.91 -17.08 -10.77
N ASP A 417 -13.94 -16.27 -10.36
CA ASP A 417 -12.51 -16.58 -10.47
C ASP A 417 -12.09 -17.80 -9.62
N TRP A 418 -12.84 -18.13 -8.55
CA TRP A 418 -12.57 -19.28 -7.67
C TRP A 418 -13.29 -20.55 -8.13
N LEU A 419 -14.09 -20.49 -9.19
CA LEU A 419 -14.91 -21.60 -9.68
C LEU A 419 -14.08 -22.83 -10.09
N ALA A 420 -12.82 -22.63 -10.53
CA ALA A 420 -11.94 -23.72 -10.92
C ALA A 420 -11.66 -24.71 -9.76
N ILE A 421 -11.64 -24.23 -8.50
CA ILE A 421 -11.32 -25.04 -7.32
C ILE A 421 -12.37 -26.15 -7.07
N PRO A 422 -13.68 -25.84 -6.97
CA PRO A 422 -14.70 -26.89 -6.84
C PRO A 422 -14.84 -27.75 -8.09
N LEU A 423 -14.62 -27.22 -9.31
CA LEU A 423 -14.67 -28.02 -10.55
C LEU A 423 -13.56 -29.07 -10.61
N ALA A 424 -12.33 -28.71 -10.22
CA ALA A 424 -11.23 -29.65 -10.10
C ALA A 424 -11.54 -30.73 -9.04
N GLY A 425 -12.10 -30.33 -7.90
CA GLY A 425 -12.55 -31.25 -6.85
C GLY A 425 -13.61 -32.25 -7.34
N ILE A 426 -14.64 -31.78 -8.05
CA ILE A 426 -15.68 -32.65 -8.64
C ILE A 426 -15.06 -33.66 -9.60
N THR A 427 -14.18 -33.20 -10.50
CA THR A 427 -13.53 -34.06 -11.48
C THR A 427 -12.71 -35.16 -10.80
N GLN A 428 -11.92 -34.80 -9.78
CA GLN A 428 -11.12 -35.76 -9.01
C GLN A 428 -11.97 -36.77 -8.24
N LEU A 429 -13.06 -36.31 -7.60
CA LEU A 429 -13.97 -37.17 -6.84
C LEU A 429 -14.69 -38.18 -7.74
N LEU A 430 -15.14 -37.75 -8.93
CA LEU A 430 -15.79 -38.63 -9.89
C LEU A 430 -14.80 -39.62 -10.53
N ALA A 431 -13.57 -39.20 -10.81
CA ALA A 431 -12.50 -40.08 -11.27
C ALA A 431 -12.16 -41.15 -10.21
N ALA A 432 -12.06 -40.76 -8.94
CA ALA A 432 -11.88 -41.69 -7.83
C ALA A 432 -13.10 -42.61 -7.64
N ALA A 433 -14.32 -42.13 -7.93
CA ALA A 433 -15.53 -42.91 -7.84
C ALA A 433 -15.65 -44.01 -8.91
N ALA A 434 -15.05 -43.81 -10.09
CA ALA A 434 -14.96 -44.83 -11.13
C ALA A 434 -14.24 -46.11 -10.65
N SER A 435 -13.37 -46.01 -9.64
CA SER A 435 -12.71 -47.15 -8.98
C SER A 435 -13.68 -48.03 -8.19
N PHE A 436 -14.75 -47.47 -7.61
CA PHE A 436 -15.74 -48.22 -6.81
C PHE A 436 -16.63 -49.13 -7.68
N ASN A 437 -16.64 -48.92 -9.00
CA ASN A 437 -17.48 -49.64 -9.95
C ASN A 437 -16.71 -50.68 -10.80
N THR A 438 -15.59 -51.20 -10.30
CA THR A 438 -14.81 -52.24 -10.99
C THR A 438 -15.22 -53.65 -10.55
N ALA A 439 -16.37 -54.09 -11.06
CA ALA A 439 -16.61 -55.51 -11.36
C ALA A 439 -16.76 -55.73 -12.86
N THR A 440 -15.94 -55.07 -13.69
CA THR A 440 -15.63 -55.52 -15.07
C THR A 440 -14.35 -54.84 -15.57
N ASP A 441 -13.26 -55.60 -15.51
CA ASP A 441 -12.12 -55.65 -16.45
C ASP A 441 -11.69 -54.35 -17.16
N PRO A 442 -10.62 -53.65 -16.70
CA PRO A 442 -10.07 -52.47 -17.37
C PRO A 442 -9.07 -52.81 -18.49
N ASP A 443 -8.70 -54.08 -18.71
CA ASP A 443 -7.76 -54.45 -19.75
C ASP A 443 -8.49 -54.60 -21.09
N LYS A 444 -8.81 -53.46 -21.74
CA LYS A 444 -8.96 -53.25 -23.21
C LYS A 444 -9.74 -51.99 -23.62
N ARG A 445 -9.33 -50.79 -23.19
CA ARG A 445 -9.87 -49.54 -23.80
C ARG A 445 -8.85 -48.48 -24.24
N TRP A 446 -7.58 -48.57 -23.85
CA TRP A 446 -6.58 -47.54 -24.20
C TRP A 446 -5.92 -47.72 -25.59
N GLU A 447 -6.10 -48.87 -26.25
CA GLU A 447 -5.41 -49.16 -27.52
C GLU A 447 -6.20 -48.85 -28.81
N THR A 448 -7.31 -48.09 -28.78
CA THR A 448 -8.10 -47.93 -30.03
C THR A 448 -8.66 -46.54 -30.35
N ASN A 449 -8.22 -45.44 -29.74
CA ASN A 449 -8.68 -44.11 -30.20
C ASN A 449 -7.67 -42.95 -30.18
N ILE A 450 -6.35 -43.21 -30.17
CA ILE A 450 -5.33 -42.14 -30.19
C ILE A 450 -5.00 -41.63 -31.61
N MET A 451 -5.54 -42.25 -32.67
CA MET A 451 -5.25 -41.83 -34.04
C MET A 451 -6.25 -40.82 -34.67
N ASN A 452 -7.30 -40.40 -33.94
CA ASN A 452 -8.33 -39.47 -34.44
C ASN A 452 -8.73 -38.37 -33.42
N ALA A 453 -7.89 -38.04 -32.43
CA ALA A 453 -8.20 -36.94 -31.50
C ALA A 453 -8.18 -35.60 -32.27
N GLU A 454 -9.31 -34.88 -32.25
CA GLU A 454 -9.42 -33.53 -32.82
C GLU A 454 -9.00 -32.49 -31.78
N PRO A 455 -8.44 -31.34 -32.18
CA PRO A 455 -8.09 -30.29 -31.24
C PRO A 455 -9.34 -29.67 -30.62
N ALA A 456 -9.20 -29.18 -29.39
CA ALA A 456 -10.26 -28.49 -28.65
C ALA A 456 -10.93 -27.41 -29.53
N PRO A 457 -12.25 -27.46 -29.77
CA PRO A 457 -12.89 -26.54 -30.72
C PRO A 457 -12.85 -25.09 -30.21
N VAL A 458 -12.44 -24.16 -31.08
CA VAL A 458 -12.46 -22.71 -30.80
C VAL A 458 -13.16 -22.00 -31.95
N ALA A 459 -14.05 -21.07 -31.64
CA ALA A 459 -14.75 -20.31 -32.68
C ALA A 459 -13.80 -19.35 -33.43
N HIS A 460 -14.07 -19.13 -34.72
CA HIS A 460 -13.15 -18.41 -35.62
C HIS A 460 -12.97 -16.93 -35.26
N ASP A 461 -13.96 -16.32 -34.63
CA ASP A 461 -13.92 -14.95 -34.13
C ASP A 461 -12.92 -14.80 -32.97
N TYR A 462 -12.90 -15.76 -32.04
CA TYR A 462 -11.90 -15.83 -30.97
C TYR A 462 -10.49 -16.07 -31.51
N LEU A 463 -10.33 -17.01 -32.45
CA LEU A 463 -9.05 -17.23 -33.15
C LEU A 463 -8.58 -15.98 -33.89
N SER A 464 -9.50 -15.25 -34.54
CA SER A 464 -9.19 -13.98 -35.20
C SER A 464 -8.79 -12.89 -34.21
N ALA A 465 -9.46 -12.81 -33.06
CA ALA A 465 -9.14 -11.83 -32.02
C ALA A 465 -7.76 -12.11 -31.41
N VAL A 466 -7.46 -13.35 -31.06
CA VAL A 466 -6.14 -13.75 -30.52
C VAL A 466 -5.04 -13.56 -31.54
N ALA A 467 -5.22 -14.02 -32.78
CA ALA A 467 -4.21 -13.87 -33.84
C ALA A 467 -3.89 -12.39 -34.12
N ARG A 468 -4.87 -11.50 -33.92
CA ARG A 468 -4.66 -10.06 -34.08
C ARG A 468 -4.20 -9.38 -32.82
N GLY A 469 -4.06 -10.06 -31.68
CA GLY A 469 -3.69 -9.49 -30.37
C GLY A 469 -4.78 -8.58 -29.77
N LEU A 470 -6.04 -8.94 -29.97
CA LEU A 470 -7.24 -8.17 -29.56
C LEU A 470 -7.99 -8.82 -28.39
N HIS A 471 -7.62 -10.05 -28.02
CA HIS A 471 -8.27 -10.80 -26.95
C HIS A 471 -7.67 -10.42 -25.60
N HIS A 472 -8.52 -10.28 -24.58
CA HIS A 472 -8.10 -9.90 -23.23
C HIS A 472 -7.40 -11.03 -22.48
N ASP A 473 -7.65 -12.28 -22.87
CA ASP A 473 -7.01 -13.46 -22.31
C ASP A 473 -6.53 -14.40 -23.42
N PRO A 474 -5.34 -14.18 -24.00
CA PRO A 474 -4.80 -15.07 -25.01
C PRO A 474 -4.43 -16.47 -24.46
N HIS A 475 -4.25 -16.64 -23.15
CA HIS A 475 -3.84 -17.90 -22.54
C HIS A 475 -4.97 -18.94 -22.50
N SER A 476 -6.25 -18.54 -22.57
CA SER A 476 -7.37 -19.49 -22.75
C SER A 476 -7.43 -20.13 -24.14
N ILE A 477 -6.61 -19.67 -25.10
CA ILE A 477 -6.59 -20.20 -26.47
C ILE A 477 -5.19 -20.68 -26.86
N LEU A 478 -4.16 -19.88 -26.62
CA LEU A 478 -2.75 -20.24 -26.86
C LEU A 478 -2.20 -21.05 -25.68
N GLY A 479 -1.10 -21.77 -25.90
CA GLY A 479 -0.54 -22.68 -24.91
C GLY A 479 -1.16 -24.07 -24.99
N ALA A 480 -1.01 -24.85 -23.91
CA ALA A 480 -1.46 -26.22 -23.82
C ALA A 480 -2.80 -26.32 -23.06
N HIS A 481 -3.77 -27.03 -23.65
CA HIS A 481 -5.13 -27.19 -23.13
C HIS A 481 -5.54 -28.66 -23.20
N GLU A 482 -6.05 -29.20 -22.10
CA GLU A 482 -6.60 -30.56 -22.07
C GLU A 482 -7.97 -30.60 -22.76
N HIS A 483 -8.18 -31.58 -23.65
CA HIS A 483 -9.46 -31.84 -24.29
C HIS A 483 -9.59 -33.31 -24.69
N ASP A 484 -10.67 -33.97 -24.28
CA ASP A 484 -10.99 -35.37 -24.62
C ASP A 484 -9.83 -36.37 -24.36
N GLY A 485 -9.08 -36.16 -23.27
CA GLY A 485 -7.94 -37.03 -22.88
C GLY A 485 -6.69 -36.88 -23.75
N ALA A 486 -6.60 -35.78 -24.50
CA ALA A 486 -5.43 -35.35 -25.26
C ALA A 486 -5.08 -33.89 -24.94
N ILE A 487 -3.83 -33.48 -25.21
CA ILE A 487 -3.39 -32.09 -25.05
C ILE A 487 -3.40 -31.40 -26.41
N THR A 488 -4.21 -30.35 -26.52
CA THR A 488 -4.19 -29.42 -27.65
C THR A 488 -3.21 -28.29 -27.37
N ILE A 489 -2.17 -28.15 -28.18
CA ILE A 489 -1.20 -27.06 -28.07
C ILE A 489 -1.38 -26.10 -29.23
N ARG A 490 -1.67 -24.83 -28.91
CA ARG A 490 -1.78 -23.74 -29.88
C ARG A 490 -0.68 -22.71 -29.70
N THR A 491 -0.06 -22.30 -30.80
CA THR A 491 0.96 -21.25 -30.77
C THR A 491 0.80 -20.29 -31.94
N LEU A 492 1.09 -19.01 -31.70
CA LEU A 492 0.95 -17.95 -32.70
C LEU A 492 2.29 -17.71 -33.40
N ARG A 493 2.38 -18.03 -34.70
CA ARG A 493 3.56 -17.82 -35.54
C ARG A 493 3.13 -17.33 -36.92
N HIS A 494 2.95 -16.00 -37.04
CA HIS A 494 2.63 -15.36 -38.31
C HIS A 494 3.69 -15.65 -39.36
N LEU A 495 3.25 -15.92 -40.61
CA LEU A 495 4.11 -16.17 -41.77
C LEU A 495 5.04 -17.39 -41.67
N ALA A 496 4.90 -18.23 -40.64
CA ALA A 496 5.64 -19.48 -40.55
C ALA A 496 5.28 -20.43 -41.71
N SER A 497 6.26 -21.19 -42.18
CA SER A 497 6.06 -22.19 -43.23
C SER A 497 5.80 -23.60 -42.67
N ALA A 498 6.34 -23.88 -41.48
CA ALA A 498 6.08 -25.10 -40.71
C ALA A 498 6.30 -24.83 -39.22
N VAL A 499 5.51 -25.50 -38.38
CA VAL A 499 5.61 -25.46 -36.92
C VAL A 499 5.56 -26.89 -36.38
N GLU A 500 6.43 -27.21 -35.43
CA GLU A 500 6.44 -28.49 -34.71
C GLU A 500 6.53 -28.22 -33.19
N ILE A 501 5.80 -29.01 -32.41
CA ILE A 501 5.93 -29.03 -30.96
C ILE A 501 6.91 -30.13 -30.56
N VAL A 502 7.94 -29.76 -29.81
CA VAL A 502 9.04 -30.64 -29.42
C VAL A 502 8.94 -30.91 -27.92
N THR A 503 8.77 -32.17 -27.54
CA THR A 503 8.78 -32.63 -26.13
C THR A 503 9.99 -33.53 -25.89
N ALA A 504 10.16 -34.01 -24.65
CA ALA A 504 11.18 -35.02 -24.32
C ALA A 504 10.96 -36.34 -25.09
N ASP A 505 9.70 -36.66 -25.41
CA ASP A 505 9.29 -37.94 -26.01
C ASP A 505 9.25 -37.92 -27.54
N GLY A 506 9.28 -36.73 -28.17
CA GLY A 506 9.26 -36.63 -29.63
C GLY A 506 8.91 -35.25 -30.18
N SER A 507 8.69 -35.20 -31.50
CA SER A 507 8.32 -33.98 -32.24
C SER A 507 7.00 -34.20 -32.95
N TYR A 508 6.05 -33.29 -32.76
CA TYR A 508 4.69 -33.37 -33.26
C TYR A 508 4.42 -32.22 -34.24
N PRO A 509 4.11 -32.48 -35.52
CA PRO A 509 3.85 -31.42 -36.49
C PRO A 509 2.54 -30.71 -36.17
N ALA A 510 2.55 -29.37 -36.15
CA ALA A 510 1.36 -28.56 -36.01
C ALA A 510 0.75 -28.25 -37.38
N ARG A 511 -0.58 -28.19 -37.45
CA ARG A 511 -1.33 -27.71 -38.63
C ARG A 511 -1.69 -26.24 -38.47
N HIS A 512 -1.64 -25.49 -39.56
CA HIS A 512 -2.16 -24.12 -39.56
C HIS A 512 -3.68 -24.15 -39.36
N GLU A 513 -4.17 -23.42 -38.37
CA GLU A 513 -5.58 -23.38 -38.00
C GLU A 513 -6.23 -22.08 -38.51
N HIS A 514 -5.69 -20.92 -38.14
CA HIS A 514 -6.27 -19.62 -38.52
C HIS A 514 -5.27 -18.45 -38.33
N ASP A 515 -5.13 -17.54 -39.31
CA ASP A 515 -4.36 -16.27 -39.24
C ASP A 515 -2.96 -16.31 -38.58
N GLY A 516 -2.30 -17.49 -38.57
CA GLY A 516 -0.97 -17.68 -37.99
C GLY A 516 -0.97 -18.47 -36.68
N ILE A 517 -2.13 -18.87 -36.17
CA ILE A 517 -2.29 -19.86 -35.11
C ILE A 517 -2.06 -21.25 -35.71
N TRP A 518 -1.18 -22.00 -35.06
CA TRP A 518 -0.85 -23.38 -35.38
C TRP A 518 -1.26 -24.29 -34.22
N VAL A 519 -1.83 -25.45 -34.54
CA VAL A 519 -2.35 -26.40 -33.55
C VAL A 519 -1.74 -27.79 -33.71
N ALA A 520 -1.30 -28.38 -32.62
CA ALA A 520 -0.88 -29.78 -32.52
C ALA A 520 -1.69 -30.49 -31.43
N VAL A 521 -1.96 -31.78 -31.63
CA VAL A 521 -2.63 -32.63 -30.63
C VAL A 521 -1.65 -33.70 -30.19
N LEU A 522 -1.38 -33.75 -28.88
CA LEU A 522 -0.47 -34.69 -28.26
C LEU A 522 -1.27 -35.74 -27.48
N PRO A 523 -0.84 -37.01 -27.50
CA PRO A 523 -1.53 -38.07 -26.76
C PRO A 523 -1.26 -37.99 -25.26
N GLY A 524 -2.28 -38.26 -24.45
CA GLY A 524 -2.19 -38.33 -22.99
C GLY A 524 -2.84 -37.14 -22.28
N PRO A 525 -3.14 -37.28 -20.97
CA PRO A 525 -3.83 -36.25 -20.19
C PRO A 525 -2.89 -35.21 -19.55
N ASP A 526 -1.59 -35.48 -19.50
CA ASP A 526 -0.63 -34.61 -18.82
C ASP A 526 0.00 -33.61 -19.79
N VAL A 527 0.00 -32.32 -19.43
CA VAL A 527 0.66 -31.26 -20.21
C VAL A 527 2.18 -31.46 -20.13
N PRO A 528 2.85 -31.82 -21.24
CA PRO A 528 4.30 -32.03 -21.22
C PRO A 528 5.02 -30.68 -21.24
N ASP A 529 6.26 -30.67 -20.76
CA ASP A 529 7.19 -29.59 -21.08
C ASP A 529 7.53 -29.63 -22.57
N TYR A 530 7.48 -28.49 -23.26
CA TYR A 530 7.64 -28.42 -24.71
C TYR A 530 8.39 -27.18 -25.19
N ARG A 531 8.87 -27.25 -26.44
CA ARG A 531 9.40 -26.12 -27.22
C ARG A 531 8.71 -26.06 -28.57
N VAL A 532 8.68 -24.88 -29.15
CA VAL A 532 8.13 -24.64 -30.49
C VAL A 532 9.29 -24.53 -31.47
N ARG A 533 9.37 -25.48 -32.41
CA ARG A 533 10.29 -25.40 -33.55
C ARG A 533 9.55 -24.79 -34.75
N VAL A 534 10.01 -23.64 -35.21
CA VAL A 534 9.35 -22.85 -36.26
C VAL A 534 10.31 -22.67 -37.44
N SER A 535 9.81 -22.83 -38.65
CA SER A 535 10.58 -22.60 -39.88
C SER A 535 10.05 -21.42 -40.69
N TYR A 536 10.94 -20.47 -41.00
CA TYR A 536 10.71 -19.31 -41.86
C TYR A 536 11.58 -19.44 -43.11
N GLY A 537 11.02 -20.00 -44.18
CA GLY A 537 11.79 -20.30 -45.39
C GLY A 537 12.87 -21.36 -45.12
N ASN A 538 14.14 -20.96 -45.17
CA ASN A 538 15.27 -21.89 -44.95
C ASN A 538 15.84 -21.83 -43.52
N GLU A 539 15.31 -20.97 -42.66
CA GLU A 539 15.77 -20.81 -41.28
C GLU A 539 14.80 -21.51 -40.32
N THR A 540 15.34 -22.26 -39.36
CA THR A 540 14.57 -22.97 -38.34
C THR A 540 15.05 -22.55 -36.96
N HIS A 541 14.12 -22.12 -36.11
CA HIS A 541 14.38 -21.69 -34.74
C HIS A 541 13.63 -22.60 -33.76
N THR A 542 14.26 -22.95 -32.65
CA THR A 542 13.58 -23.62 -31.53
C THR A 542 13.52 -22.65 -30.38
N LEU A 543 12.31 -22.31 -29.95
CA LEU A 543 12.01 -21.29 -28.95
C LEU A 543 11.02 -21.86 -27.94
N ASP A 544 10.94 -21.25 -26.77
CA ASP A 544 9.87 -21.54 -25.83
C ASP A 544 8.57 -20.79 -26.22
N ASP A 545 7.44 -21.16 -25.63
CA ASP A 545 6.12 -20.59 -25.87
C ASP A 545 5.72 -19.65 -24.73
N PRO A 546 5.55 -18.33 -24.97
CA PRO A 546 5.14 -17.39 -23.93
C PRO A 546 3.86 -17.81 -23.19
N TYR A 547 2.94 -18.48 -23.89
CA TYR A 547 1.59 -18.76 -23.41
C TYR A 547 1.45 -20.05 -22.59
N ARG A 548 2.54 -20.76 -22.31
CA ARG A 548 2.51 -21.96 -21.44
C ARG A 548 2.79 -21.67 -19.97
N PHE A 549 3.17 -20.44 -19.64
CA PHE A 549 3.60 -20.05 -18.29
C PHE A 549 2.41 -19.56 -17.44
N TRP A 550 2.38 -19.99 -16.18
CA TRP A 550 1.45 -19.50 -15.17
C TRP A 550 1.66 -18.00 -14.88
N PRO A 551 0.65 -17.29 -14.34
CA PRO A 551 0.80 -15.88 -13.95
C PRO A 551 1.99 -15.68 -13.03
N THR A 552 2.80 -14.66 -13.32
CA THR A 552 3.97 -14.28 -12.51
C THR A 552 3.62 -13.26 -11.41
N PHE A 553 2.38 -12.77 -11.41
CA PHE A 553 1.80 -11.83 -10.45
C PHE A 553 0.77 -12.58 -9.61
N GLY A 554 0.96 -12.58 -8.28
CA GLY A 554 0.17 -13.40 -7.34
C GLY A 554 -1.15 -12.76 -6.92
N GLU A 555 -2.03 -13.55 -6.30
CA GLU A 555 -3.32 -13.05 -5.80
C GLU A 555 -3.16 -12.05 -4.64
N LEU A 556 -2.19 -12.31 -3.74
CA LEU A 556 -1.88 -11.39 -2.64
C LEU A 556 -1.39 -10.03 -3.16
N ASP A 557 -0.55 -10.04 -4.20
CA ASP A 557 -0.06 -8.81 -4.84
C ASP A 557 -1.23 -8.00 -5.40
N GLY A 558 -2.18 -8.68 -6.06
CA GLY A 558 -3.40 -8.07 -6.58
C GLY A 558 -4.29 -7.49 -5.48
N HIS A 559 -4.44 -8.20 -4.36
CA HIS A 559 -5.19 -7.73 -3.20
C HIS A 559 -4.56 -6.47 -2.58
N LEU A 560 -3.24 -6.49 -2.34
CA LEU A 560 -2.51 -5.36 -1.76
C LEU A 560 -2.50 -4.15 -2.68
N LEU A 561 -2.38 -4.34 -3.99
CA LEU A 561 -2.50 -3.27 -4.98
C LEU A 561 -3.89 -2.61 -4.92
N ALA A 562 -4.97 -3.40 -4.95
CA ALA A 562 -6.34 -2.89 -4.89
C ALA A 562 -6.64 -2.15 -3.56
N ALA A 563 -6.06 -2.61 -2.46
CA ALA A 563 -6.13 -1.94 -1.16
C ALA A 563 -5.27 -0.66 -1.08
N GLY A 564 -4.34 -0.48 -2.03
CA GLY A 564 -3.38 0.61 -2.06
C GLY A 564 -2.36 0.53 -0.92
N ARG A 565 -1.86 -0.68 -0.61
CA ARG A 565 -0.97 -0.97 0.53
C ARG A 565 0.20 -1.90 0.18
N HIS A 566 0.51 -2.05 -1.10
CA HIS A 566 1.63 -2.89 -1.52
C HIS A 566 2.94 -2.11 -1.42
N GLU A 567 3.64 -2.25 -0.29
CA GLU A 567 4.86 -1.50 0.02
C GLU A 567 6.04 -1.84 -0.90
N ASP A 568 6.11 -3.05 -1.45
CA ASP A 568 7.17 -3.49 -2.38
C ASP A 568 6.70 -3.54 -3.85
N LEU A 569 5.83 -2.62 -4.27
CA LEU A 569 5.14 -2.70 -5.57
C LEU A 569 6.08 -2.85 -6.78
N TRP A 570 7.26 -2.25 -6.74
CA TRP A 570 8.26 -2.32 -7.81
C TRP A 570 8.85 -3.71 -8.03
N ARG A 571 8.68 -4.63 -7.08
CA ARG A 571 9.14 -6.03 -7.21
C ARG A 571 8.19 -6.89 -8.03
N VAL A 572 6.93 -6.47 -8.13
CA VAL A 572 5.86 -7.24 -8.78
C VAL A 572 5.39 -6.62 -10.08
N LEU A 573 5.29 -5.28 -10.16
CA LEU A 573 4.92 -4.57 -11.38
C LEU A 573 6.14 -4.20 -12.24
N GLY A 574 5.93 -4.03 -13.54
CA GLY A 574 6.95 -3.69 -14.53
C GLY A 574 7.59 -4.89 -15.21
N ALA A 575 8.81 -4.71 -15.73
CA ALA A 575 9.58 -5.75 -16.41
C ALA A 575 10.64 -6.41 -15.51
N HIS A 576 10.56 -7.72 -15.30
CA HIS A 576 11.43 -8.50 -14.42
C HIS A 576 12.07 -9.70 -15.09
N VAL A 577 13.40 -9.81 -15.05
CA VAL A 577 14.10 -11.02 -15.50
C VAL A 577 13.74 -12.18 -14.56
N ARG A 578 13.32 -13.32 -15.12
CA ARG A 578 12.97 -14.54 -14.38
C ARG A 578 13.61 -15.76 -15.01
N HIS A 579 13.86 -16.76 -14.15
CA HIS A 579 14.43 -18.04 -14.53
C HIS A 579 13.52 -19.17 -14.05
N PHE A 580 13.14 -20.06 -14.96
CA PHE A 580 12.30 -21.22 -14.66
C PHE A 580 13.03 -22.52 -15.02
N PRO A 581 13.09 -23.52 -14.11
CA PRO A 581 13.68 -24.81 -14.42
C PRO A 581 12.81 -25.57 -15.44
N SER A 582 13.45 -26.33 -16.33
CA SER A 582 12.75 -27.10 -17.37
C SER A 582 13.51 -28.37 -17.73
N VAL A 583 12.79 -29.45 -18.03
CA VAL A 583 13.42 -30.74 -18.42
C VAL A 583 14.09 -30.66 -19.80
N LEU A 584 13.74 -29.64 -20.59
CA LEU A 584 14.36 -29.31 -21.87
C LEU A 584 15.44 -28.21 -21.74
N GLY A 585 15.89 -27.92 -20.52
CA GLY A 585 16.88 -26.90 -20.18
C GLY A 585 16.22 -25.61 -19.68
N ASP A 586 16.84 -25.00 -18.66
CA ASP A 586 16.32 -23.81 -17.96
C ASP A 586 15.94 -22.68 -18.94
N VAL A 587 14.84 -22.00 -18.59
CA VAL A 587 14.25 -20.94 -19.40
C VAL A 587 14.46 -19.62 -18.69
N SER A 588 15.18 -18.72 -19.37
CA SER A 588 15.31 -17.33 -18.96
C SER A 588 14.43 -16.46 -19.84
N GLY A 589 13.79 -15.47 -19.23
CA GLY A 589 12.95 -14.52 -19.96
C GLY A 589 12.60 -13.31 -19.09
N VAL A 590 11.68 -12.50 -19.57
CA VAL A 590 11.22 -11.30 -18.86
C VAL A 590 9.71 -11.38 -18.65
N SER A 591 9.29 -11.21 -17.41
CA SER A 591 7.91 -11.02 -17.01
C SER A 591 7.55 -9.55 -17.17
N PHE A 592 6.48 -9.25 -17.89
CA PHE A 592 5.95 -7.90 -18.05
C PHE A 592 4.60 -7.80 -17.36
N THR A 593 4.42 -6.78 -16.54
CA THR A 593 3.16 -6.51 -15.83
C THR A 593 2.83 -5.02 -15.87
N VAL A 594 1.56 -4.68 -16.12
CA VAL A 594 1.13 -3.27 -16.18
C VAL A 594 -0.31 -3.10 -15.72
N TRP A 595 -0.56 -2.08 -14.92
CA TRP A 595 -1.91 -1.73 -14.48
C TRP A 595 -2.62 -0.85 -15.54
N ALA A 596 -3.67 -1.38 -16.15
CA ALA A 596 -4.45 -0.72 -17.19
C ALA A 596 -5.91 -1.26 -17.20
N PRO A 597 -6.70 -0.97 -16.14
CA PRO A 597 -7.98 -1.62 -15.89
C PRO A 597 -9.03 -1.40 -16.98
N SER A 598 -8.99 -0.26 -17.68
CA SER A 598 -9.97 0.09 -18.73
C SER A 598 -9.50 -0.29 -20.14
N ALA A 599 -8.30 -0.87 -20.27
CA ALA A 599 -7.80 -1.34 -21.54
C ALA A 599 -8.64 -2.54 -22.05
N ARG A 600 -8.83 -2.62 -23.36
CA ARG A 600 -9.50 -3.76 -24.00
C ARG A 600 -8.52 -4.89 -24.33
N ALA A 601 -7.28 -4.53 -24.64
CA ALA A 601 -6.18 -5.43 -24.91
C ALA A 601 -4.86 -4.68 -24.66
N VAL A 602 -3.85 -5.41 -24.19
CA VAL A 602 -2.49 -4.88 -24.01
C VAL A 602 -1.49 -5.83 -24.66
N ARG A 603 -0.43 -5.28 -25.24
CA ARG A 603 0.67 -6.04 -25.85
C ARG A 603 2.00 -5.50 -25.39
N VAL A 604 3.00 -6.36 -25.42
CA VAL A 604 4.40 -5.97 -25.29
C VAL A 604 5.00 -5.81 -26.69
N LYS A 605 5.62 -4.65 -26.94
CA LYS A 605 6.26 -4.31 -28.22
C LYS A 605 7.68 -3.83 -27.95
N GLY A 606 8.67 -4.44 -28.58
CA GLY A 606 10.07 -4.11 -28.32
C GLY A 606 11.05 -4.87 -29.20
N ASP A 607 12.33 -4.82 -28.83
CA ASP A 607 13.41 -5.42 -29.61
C ASP A 607 13.22 -6.94 -29.79
N MET A 608 12.70 -7.62 -28.77
CA MET A 608 12.45 -9.07 -28.75
C MET A 608 11.42 -9.55 -29.79
N ASN A 609 10.56 -8.67 -30.30
CA ASN A 609 9.59 -8.98 -31.36
C ASN A 609 9.68 -8.04 -32.56
N ASN A 610 10.84 -7.42 -32.78
CA ASN A 610 11.06 -6.46 -33.88
C ASN A 610 10.02 -5.33 -33.90
N TRP A 611 9.56 -4.90 -32.72
CA TRP A 611 8.52 -3.89 -32.57
C TRP A 611 7.19 -4.27 -33.24
N ASP A 612 6.83 -5.56 -33.21
CA ASP A 612 5.52 -6.08 -33.60
C ASP A 612 4.78 -6.67 -32.39
N GLY A 613 3.90 -5.86 -31.79
CA GLY A 613 3.15 -6.24 -30.59
C GLY A 613 2.14 -7.38 -30.82
N THR A 614 1.75 -7.67 -32.07
CA THR A 614 0.75 -8.72 -32.35
C THR A 614 1.22 -10.12 -31.93
N GLN A 615 2.54 -10.31 -31.79
CA GLN A 615 3.16 -11.56 -31.39
C GLN A 615 3.12 -11.80 -29.87
N HIS A 616 2.93 -10.76 -29.06
CA HIS A 616 3.02 -10.81 -27.60
C HIS A 616 1.87 -10.05 -26.93
N ALA A 617 0.64 -10.52 -27.16
CA ALA A 617 -0.54 -10.06 -26.43
C ALA A 617 -0.52 -10.56 -24.98
N MET A 618 -0.87 -9.70 -24.03
CA MET A 618 -0.89 -9.96 -22.60
C MET A 618 -2.26 -10.49 -22.16
N ARG A 619 -2.31 -11.23 -21.03
CA ARG A 619 -3.58 -11.59 -20.37
C ARG A 619 -3.96 -10.56 -19.33
N SER A 620 -5.25 -10.30 -19.19
CA SER A 620 -5.83 -9.57 -18.07
C SER A 620 -6.00 -10.51 -16.88
N LEU A 621 -5.57 -10.08 -15.70
CA LEU A 621 -5.74 -10.80 -14.43
C LEU A 621 -7.03 -10.36 -13.72
N GLY A 622 -8.14 -10.37 -14.47
CA GLY A 622 -9.49 -10.14 -13.97
C GLY A 622 -9.69 -8.79 -13.27
N SER A 623 -10.27 -8.83 -12.08
CA SER A 623 -10.69 -7.65 -11.31
C SER A 623 -9.53 -6.76 -10.82
N SER A 624 -8.29 -7.26 -10.83
CA SER A 624 -7.10 -6.47 -10.48
C SER A 624 -6.82 -5.32 -11.46
N GLY A 625 -7.26 -5.45 -12.72
CA GLY A 625 -6.92 -4.52 -13.79
C GLY A 625 -5.44 -4.59 -14.24
N VAL A 626 -4.69 -5.59 -13.78
CA VAL A 626 -3.30 -5.83 -14.16
C VAL A 626 -3.26 -6.74 -15.39
N TRP A 627 -2.40 -6.39 -16.34
CA TRP A 627 -2.08 -7.18 -17.52
C TRP A 627 -0.71 -7.82 -17.35
N GLU A 628 -0.57 -9.09 -17.72
CA GLU A 628 0.67 -9.85 -17.52
C GLU A 628 1.04 -10.71 -18.75
N LEU A 629 2.35 -10.83 -19.00
CA LEU A 629 2.92 -11.81 -19.92
C LEU A 629 4.39 -12.09 -19.59
N PHE A 630 4.77 -13.36 -19.51
CA PHE A 630 6.15 -13.79 -19.55
C PHE A 630 6.62 -14.06 -20.98
N ILE A 631 7.73 -13.45 -21.39
CA ILE A 631 8.33 -13.63 -22.72
C ILE A 631 9.67 -14.36 -22.57
N PRO A 632 9.73 -15.66 -22.89
CA PRO A 632 10.98 -16.42 -22.92
C PRO A 632 11.98 -15.86 -23.92
N GLY A 633 13.27 -15.83 -23.56
CA GLY A 633 14.34 -15.33 -24.40
C GLY A 633 14.45 -13.80 -24.47
N ALA A 634 13.49 -13.06 -23.89
CA ALA A 634 13.71 -11.64 -23.59
C ALA A 634 14.81 -11.50 -22.53
N SER A 635 15.59 -10.42 -22.61
CA SER A 635 16.76 -10.22 -21.77
C SER A 635 16.92 -8.78 -21.31
N ALA A 636 17.69 -8.57 -20.25
CA ALA A 636 18.14 -7.25 -19.84
C ALA A 636 18.83 -6.49 -21.00
N GLY A 637 18.67 -5.17 -21.02
CA GLY A 637 19.16 -4.26 -22.05
C GLY A 637 18.24 -4.08 -23.27
N GLN A 638 17.21 -4.92 -23.43
CA GLN A 638 16.24 -4.77 -24.53
C GLN A 638 15.27 -3.61 -24.25
N CYS A 639 14.93 -2.87 -25.31
CA CYS A 639 13.95 -1.79 -25.27
C CYS A 639 12.53 -2.32 -25.51
N TYR A 640 11.55 -1.80 -24.78
CA TYR A 640 10.14 -2.16 -24.92
C TYR A 640 9.18 -1.00 -24.59
N LYS A 641 7.93 -1.18 -25.00
CA LYS A 641 6.75 -0.38 -24.68
C LYS A 641 5.53 -1.27 -24.54
N PHE A 642 4.50 -0.76 -23.89
CA PHE A 642 3.16 -1.33 -23.93
C PHE A 642 2.37 -0.71 -25.09
N GLU A 643 1.80 -1.54 -25.95
CA GLU A 643 0.76 -1.12 -26.90
C GLU A 643 -0.59 -1.38 -26.22
N ILE A 644 -1.38 -0.33 -25.99
CA ILE A 644 -2.64 -0.39 -25.24
C ILE A 644 -3.80 -0.05 -26.17
N TRP A 645 -4.78 -0.95 -26.26
CA TRP A 645 -6.04 -0.67 -26.94
C TRP A 645 -7.03 -0.08 -25.94
N SER A 646 -7.27 1.22 -26.06
CA SER A 646 -8.16 1.93 -25.17
C SER A 646 -9.63 1.91 -25.64
N ALA A 647 -10.52 2.43 -24.79
CA ALA A 647 -11.95 2.54 -25.07
C ALA A 647 -12.28 3.46 -26.27
N ASP A 648 -11.36 4.34 -26.69
CA ASP A 648 -11.54 5.24 -27.85
C ASP A 648 -11.45 4.51 -29.20
N GLY A 649 -11.07 3.22 -29.19
CA GLY A 649 -10.97 2.39 -30.38
C GLY A 649 -9.61 2.39 -31.07
N GLY A 650 -8.59 3.08 -30.52
CA GLY A 650 -7.23 3.14 -31.06
C GLY A 650 -6.17 2.42 -30.21
N TRP A 651 -5.04 2.11 -30.85
CA TRP A 651 -3.82 1.62 -30.20
C TRP A 651 -2.91 2.80 -29.84
N HIS A 652 -2.42 2.81 -28.60
CA HIS A 652 -1.53 3.83 -28.08
C HIS A 652 -0.26 3.17 -27.52
N GLU A 653 0.90 3.71 -27.85
CA GLU A 653 2.17 3.23 -27.29
C GLU A 653 2.49 3.99 -26.00
N LYS A 654 2.76 3.24 -24.93
CA LYS A 654 3.09 3.75 -23.61
C LYS A 654 4.44 3.23 -23.12
N ALA A 655 5.25 4.10 -22.54
CA ALA A 655 6.35 3.70 -21.68
C ALA A 655 5.78 3.01 -20.43
N ASP A 656 6.56 2.11 -19.85
CA ASP A 656 6.21 1.44 -18.60
C ASP A 656 6.21 2.44 -17.43
N PRO A 657 5.10 2.61 -16.69
CA PRO A 657 5.06 3.41 -15.47
C PRO A 657 6.09 2.96 -14.42
N MET A 658 6.39 1.65 -14.39
CA MET A 658 7.33 0.99 -13.49
C MET A 658 8.68 0.70 -14.18
N ALA A 659 9.02 1.45 -15.23
CA ALA A 659 10.31 1.32 -15.89
C ALA A 659 11.45 1.50 -14.89
N ARG A 660 12.40 0.54 -14.87
CA ARG A 660 13.64 0.62 -14.08
C ARG A 660 14.82 1.21 -14.85
N GLY A 661 14.68 1.30 -16.17
CA GLY A 661 15.61 1.97 -17.06
C GLY A 661 14.88 2.47 -18.31
N THR A 662 15.50 3.41 -18.99
CA THR A 662 14.92 4.14 -20.12
C THR A 662 15.96 4.37 -21.20
N GLN A 663 15.51 4.62 -22.43
CA GLN A 663 16.38 5.16 -23.47
C GLN A 663 16.66 6.65 -23.20
N ILE A 664 17.81 7.11 -23.69
CA ILE A 664 18.20 8.52 -23.60
C ILE A 664 17.19 9.40 -24.36
N PRO A 665 16.58 10.40 -23.70
CA PRO A 665 15.67 11.34 -24.37
C PRO A 665 16.31 11.98 -25.60
N PRO A 666 15.55 12.21 -26.70
CA PRO A 666 14.09 12.19 -26.79
C PRO A 666 13.46 10.82 -27.09
N ALA A 667 14.25 9.74 -27.05
CA ALA A 667 13.68 8.39 -27.13
C ALA A 667 12.85 8.07 -25.88
N THR A 668 11.86 7.20 -26.02
CA THR A 668 10.78 7.02 -25.02
C THR A 668 10.51 5.57 -24.64
N ALA A 669 11.33 4.62 -25.12
CA ALA A 669 11.15 3.24 -24.72
C ALA A 669 11.72 3.01 -23.32
N SER A 670 11.05 2.12 -22.58
CA SER A 670 11.57 1.54 -21.35
C SER A 670 12.64 0.50 -21.71
N VAL A 671 13.57 0.26 -20.80
CA VAL A 671 14.65 -0.72 -20.95
C VAL A 671 14.53 -1.75 -19.84
N VAL A 672 14.62 -3.04 -20.18
CA VAL A 672 14.65 -4.11 -19.19
C VAL A 672 15.97 -4.00 -18.41
N VAL A 673 15.89 -3.89 -17.09
CA VAL A 673 17.06 -3.79 -16.20
C VAL A 673 17.07 -5.00 -15.27
N ASP A 674 18.26 -5.59 -15.14
CA ASP A 674 18.59 -6.61 -14.15
C ASP A 674 19.84 -6.13 -13.43
N SER A 675 19.66 -5.59 -12.22
CA SER A 675 20.72 -4.94 -11.45
C SER A 675 21.53 -6.01 -10.71
N ALA A 676 22.84 -5.98 -10.87
CA ALA A 676 23.77 -6.86 -10.16
C ALA A 676 24.74 -6.06 -9.27
N TYR A 677 24.37 -4.83 -8.91
CA TYR A 677 25.21 -3.94 -8.10
C TYR A 677 25.34 -4.46 -6.67
N GLU A 678 26.58 -4.58 -6.20
CA GLU A 678 26.92 -4.93 -4.81
C GLU A 678 27.34 -3.66 -4.07
N TRP A 679 26.58 -3.28 -3.04
CA TRP A 679 26.82 -2.08 -2.24
C TRP A 679 27.99 -2.24 -1.26
N GLY A 680 28.72 -1.16 -0.99
CA GLY A 680 29.81 -1.08 -0.01
C GLY A 680 29.53 -0.13 1.18
N ASP A 681 28.27 0.22 1.44
CA ASP A 681 27.85 1.27 2.36
C ASP A 681 27.15 0.77 3.64
N GLN A 682 27.33 -0.50 4.02
CA GLN A 682 26.62 -1.09 5.16
C GLN A 682 26.89 -0.35 6.48
N ASP A 683 28.12 0.13 6.67
CA ASP A 683 28.50 0.92 7.85
C ASP A 683 27.78 2.27 7.90
N TRP A 684 27.53 2.90 6.74
CA TRP A 684 26.76 4.14 6.64
C TRP A 684 25.30 3.92 7.04
N LEU A 685 24.65 2.91 6.44
CA LEU A 685 23.24 2.60 6.74
C LEU A 685 23.02 2.21 8.20
N ALA A 686 23.94 1.44 8.79
CA ALA A 686 23.88 1.10 10.21
C ALA A 686 23.95 2.36 11.09
N LYS A 687 24.89 3.27 10.80
CA LYS A 687 25.02 4.54 11.52
C LYS A 687 23.79 5.43 11.33
N ARG A 688 23.25 5.52 10.12
CA ARG A 688 22.05 6.30 9.81
C ARG A 688 20.87 5.84 10.66
N ASN A 689 20.61 4.54 10.67
CA ASN A 689 19.48 3.93 11.41
C ASN A 689 19.56 4.16 12.94
N GLU A 690 20.76 4.36 13.49
CA GLU A 690 20.98 4.61 14.93
C GLU A 690 21.04 6.11 15.29
N SER A 691 21.08 7.00 14.29
CA SER A 691 21.26 8.43 14.47
C SER A 691 19.99 9.24 14.21
N ASP A 692 19.89 10.40 14.84
CA ASP A 692 18.83 11.37 14.56
C ASP A 692 19.39 12.55 13.74
N PRO A 693 19.09 12.64 12.42
CA PRO A 693 19.61 13.70 11.56
C PRO A 693 19.15 15.10 11.98
N HIS A 694 18.05 15.24 12.73
CA HIS A 694 17.54 16.54 13.19
C HIS A 694 18.48 17.18 14.23
N THR A 695 19.16 16.37 15.04
CA THR A 695 20.13 16.83 16.05
C THR A 695 21.58 16.80 15.56
N GLY A 696 21.83 16.23 14.38
CA GLY A 696 23.14 16.19 13.73
C GLY A 696 23.46 17.44 12.91
N PRO A 697 24.72 17.59 12.45
CA PRO A 697 25.09 18.63 11.51
C PRO A 697 24.49 18.31 10.13
N MET A 698 23.79 19.29 9.53
CA MET A 698 23.27 19.18 8.16
C MET A 698 23.54 20.48 7.38
N SER A 699 24.62 20.43 6.61
CA SER A 699 25.02 21.40 5.58
C SER A 699 24.93 20.71 4.22
N ILE A 700 24.00 21.20 3.38
CA ILE A 700 23.55 20.57 2.13
C ILE A 700 24.08 21.37 0.93
N TYR A 701 24.72 20.67 0.00
CA TYR A 701 25.08 21.20 -1.31
C TYR A 701 24.06 20.75 -2.36
N GLU A 702 23.22 21.66 -2.84
CA GLU A 702 22.19 21.37 -3.85
C GLU A 702 22.79 21.39 -5.27
N VAL A 703 22.52 20.35 -6.06
CA VAL A 703 23.21 20.08 -7.34
C VAL A 703 22.23 19.66 -8.43
N HIS A 704 22.32 20.33 -9.59
CA HIS A 704 21.79 19.80 -10.85
C HIS A 704 22.90 19.03 -11.59
N LEU A 705 22.80 17.69 -11.63
CA LEU A 705 23.85 16.82 -12.16
C LEU A 705 24.26 17.15 -13.60
N GLY A 706 23.31 17.54 -14.45
CA GLY A 706 23.58 17.81 -15.87
C GLY A 706 24.38 19.09 -16.15
N SER A 707 24.41 20.03 -15.21
CA SER A 707 24.96 21.38 -15.42
C SER A 707 26.02 21.78 -14.39
N TRP A 708 26.26 20.96 -13.36
CA TRP A 708 27.40 21.14 -12.46
C TRP A 708 28.72 21.14 -13.26
N ARG A 709 28.97 20.05 -13.98
CA ARG A 709 30.01 19.92 -15.03
C ARG A 709 29.41 19.16 -16.21
N ALA A 710 29.16 19.87 -17.30
CA ALA A 710 28.46 19.32 -18.45
C ALA A 710 29.26 18.18 -19.10
N GLY A 711 28.57 17.08 -19.42
CA GLY A 711 29.15 15.91 -20.09
C GLY A 711 29.71 14.83 -19.17
N LEU A 712 29.53 14.95 -17.85
CA LEU A 712 29.90 13.89 -16.91
C LEU A 712 28.83 12.78 -16.84
N SER A 713 29.30 11.54 -16.71
CA SER A 713 28.47 10.38 -16.36
C SER A 713 28.36 10.24 -14.84
N TYR A 714 27.44 9.42 -14.34
CA TYR A 714 27.34 9.10 -12.91
C TYR A 714 28.68 8.58 -12.36
N ARG A 715 29.42 7.76 -13.13
CA ARG A 715 30.75 7.28 -12.71
C ARG A 715 31.79 8.38 -12.61
N ALA A 716 31.76 9.37 -13.50
CA ALA A 716 32.68 10.50 -13.42
C ALA A 716 32.32 11.43 -12.26
N LEU A 717 31.02 11.67 -12.03
CA LEU A 717 30.50 12.40 -10.87
C LEU A 717 30.91 11.73 -9.55
N ALA A 718 30.89 10.39 -9.48
CA ALA A 718 31.29 9.63 -8.31
C ALA A 718 32.75 9.85 -7.88
N HIS A 719 33.59 10.39 -8.77
CA HIS A 719 34.93 10.84 -8.44
C HIS A 719 34.97 12.36 -8.21
N GLU A 720 34.58 13.15 -9.22
CA GLU A 720 34.78 14.60 -9.19
C GLU A 720 33.87 15.31 -8.17
N LEU A 721 32.59 14.94 -8.11
CA LEU A 721 31.63 15.58 -7.20
C LEU A 721 31.91 15.18 -5.76
N VAL A 722 32.20 13.89 -5.52
CA VAL A 722 32.52 13.37 -4.18
C VAL A 722 33.77 14.05 -3.63
N GLU A 723 34.83 14.15 -4.42
CA GLU A 723 36.06 14.86 -4.02
C GLU A 723 35.76 16.33 -3.70
N TYR A 724 35.00 17.01 -4.56
CA TYR A 724 34.69 18.43 -4.40
C TYR A 724 33.87 18.70 -3.13
N VAL A 725 32.76 18.00 -2.94
CA VAL A 725 31.85 18.16 -1.80
C VAL A 725 32.57 17.84 -0.48
N SER A 726 33.35 16.75 -0.47
CA SER A 726 34.17 16.36 0.69
C SER A 726 35.23 17.43 1.02
N SER A 727 35.88 18.00 -0.01
CA SER A 727 36.92 19.03 0.19
C SER A 727 36.38 20.32 0.79
N LEU A 728 35.10 20.63 0.55
CA LEU A 728 34.41 21.79 1.14
C LEU A 728 33.71 21.47 2.46
N GLY A 729 33.74 20.23 2.92
CA GLY A 729 33.20 19.82 4.22
C GLY A 729 31.66 19.80 4.31
N PHE A 730 30.95 19.78 3.18
CA PHE A 730 29.51 19.55 3.22
C PHE A 730 29.20 18.18 3.80
N THR A 731 28.04 18.05 4.45
CA THR A 731 27.61 16.78 5.07
C THR A 731 26.67 15.99 4.17
N HIS A 732 25.96 16.69 3.28
CA HIS A 732 24.96 16.13 2.40
C HIS A 732 25.04 16.77 1.02
N VAL A 733 24.61 16.03 0.00
CA VAL A 733 24.23 16.56 -1.31
C VAL A 733 22.72 16.45 -1.47
N GLU A 734 22.10 17.44 -2.08
CA GLU A 734 20.70 17.37 -2.53
C GLU A 734 20.67 17.39 -4.06
N PHE A 735 20.23 16.30 -4.66
CA PHE A 735 20.07 16.22 -6.11
C PHE A 735 18.70 16.77 -6.50
N MET A 736 18.70 17.73 -7.41
CA MET A 736 17.51 18.04 -8.21
C MET A 736 16.99 16.76 -8.90
N PRO A 737 15.71 16.69 -9.33
CA PRO A 737 15.08 15.42 -9.65
C PRO A 737 15.87 14.59 -10.66
N VAL A 738 16.28 13.39 -10.24
CA VAL A 738 17.04 12.45 -11.08
C VAL A 738 16.15 11.40 -11.75
N ALA A 739 14.87 11.33 -11.39
CA ALA A 739 13.90 10.48 -12.10
C ALA A 739 13.81 10.89 -13.58
N GLU A 740 13.58 9.92 -14.48
CA GLU A 740 13.62 10.20 -15.92
C GLU A 740 12.53 11.19 -16.33
N HIS A 741 12.98 12.21 -17.06
CA HIS A 741 12.18 13.32 -17.55
C HIS A 741 12.56 13.63 -19.01
N PRO A 742 11.62 13.96 -19.89
CA PRO A 742 11.90 14.07 -21.33
C PRO A 742 12.61 15.38 -21.71
N PHE A 743 12.34 16.47 -20.99
CA PHE A 743 12.82 17.80 -21.33
C PHE A 743 13.81 18.32 -20.28
N GLY A 744 15.08 18.53 -20.65
CA GLY A 744 16.11 19.00 -19.71
C GLY A 744 15.82 20.38 -19.10
N GLY A 745 15.14 21.25 -19.85
CA GLY A 745 14.74 22.58 -19.37
C GLY A 745 13.63 22.57 -18.32
N SER A 746 13.06 21.42 -17.95
CA SER A 746 12.23 21.29 -16.74
C SER A 746 13.05 21.11 -15.47
N TRP A 747 14.38 20.96 -15.61
CA TRP A 747 15.35 20.69 -14.54
C TRP A 747 15.10 19.40 -13.77
N GLY A 748 14.22 18.54 -14.29
CA GLY A 748 13.80 17.30 -13.65
C GLY A 748 12.35 17.30 -13.16
N TYR A 749 11.72 18.46 -12.94
CA TYR A 749 10.40 18.56 -12.30
C TYR A 749 9.21 18.11 -13.18
N GLN A 750 9.44 17.70 -14.42
CA GLN A 750 8.40 17.09 -15.27
C GLN A 750 8.73 15.63 -15.55
N VAL A 751 8.57 14.79 -14.53
CA VAL A 751 8.94 13.37 -14.54
C VAL A 751 7.95 12.52 -15.33
N THR A 752 8.46 11.57 -16.13
CA THR A 752 7.64 10.58 -16.85
C THR A 752 7.91 9.14 -16.43
N SER A 753 9.11 8.81 -15.95
CA SER A 753 9.42 7.46 -15.45
C SER A 753 9.96 7.54 -14.02
N TYR A 754 9.04 7.42 -13.07
CA TYR A 754 9.28 7.64 -11.64
C TYR A 754 10.24 6.62 -11.01
N TYR A 755 10.35 5.42 -11.60
CA TYR A 755 11.14 4.30 -11.08
C TYR A 755 12.48 4.13 -11.81
N ALA A 756 12.90 5.08 -12.66
CA ALA A 756 14.17 5.02 -13.37
C ALA A 756 14.97 6.30 -13.13
N PRO A 757 16.25 6.21 -12.73
CA PRO A 757 17.16 7.36 -12.81
C PRO A 757 17.37 7.72 -14.28
N THR A 758 17.58 9.02 -14.55
CA THR A 758 17.70 9.51 -15.92
C THR A 758 18.89 8.86 -16.61
N SER A 759 18.64 8.35 -17.81
CA SER A 759 19.62 7.65 -18.64
C SER A 759 20.67 8.58 -19.25
N ARG A 760 20.51 9.90 -19.11
CA ARG A 760 21.46 10.94 -19.60
C ARG A 760 22.88 10.73 -19.08
N PHE A 761 23.03 10.21 -17.87
CA PHE A 761 24.34 10.11 -17.20
C PHE A 761 24.85 8.66 -17.05
N GLY A 762 24.06 7.65 -17.43
CA GLY A 762 24.46 6.25 -17.33
C GLY A 762 23.31 5.31 -16.99
N SER A 763 23.68 4.08 -16.59
CA SER A 763 22.73 3.06 -16.15
C SER A 763 22.29 3.26 -14.69
N PRO A 764 21.20 2.61 -14.24
CA PRO A 764 20.83 2.59 -12.83
C PRO A 764 21.96 2.12 -11.89
N ASP A 765 22.76 1.13 -12.29
CA ASP A 765 23.90 0.66 -11.50
C ASP A 765 25.03 1.71 -11.43
N ASP A 766 25.18 2.55 -12.46
CA ASP A 766 26.13 3.68 -12.40
C ASP A 766 25.64 4.77 -11.42
N PHE A 767 24.32 4.94 -11.28
CA PHE A 767 23.76 5.83 -10.27
C PHE A 767 23.94 5.25 -8.86
N LYS A 768 23.67 3.96 -8.65
CA LYS A 768 23.98 3.26 -7.38
C LYS A 768 25.45 3.44 -6.98
N TYR A 769 26.37 3.33 -7.95
CA TYR A 769 27.79 3.60 -7.73
C TYR A 769 28.09 5.02 -7.24
N LEU A 770 27.42 6.05 -7.78
CA LEU A 770 27.56 7.42 -7.29
C LEU A 770 27.12 7.55 -5.82
N ILE A 771 25.97 6.97 -5.48
CA ILE A 771 25.44 7.01 -4.10
C ILE A 771 26.39 6.29 -3.14
N ASP A 772 26.84 5.09 -3.51
CA ASP A 772 27.77 4.29 -2.70
C ASP A 772 29.08 5.03 -2.44
N GLN A 773 29.65 5.72 -3.45
CA GLN A 773 30.85 6.54 -3.26
C GLN A 773 30.62 7.75 -2.35
N LEU A 774 29.43 8.36 -2.35
CA LEU A 774 29.08 9.43 -1.42
C LEU A 774 28.99 8.89 0.02
N HIS A 775 28.32 7.75 0.23
CA HIS A 775 28.22 7.11 1.54
C HIS A 775 29.58 6.68 2.10
N GLN A 776 30.43 6.10 1.26
CA GLN A 776 31.81 5.73 1.64
C GLN A 776 32.67 6.97 2.00
N ALA A 777 32.34 8.14 1.45
CA ALA A 777 32.95 9.42 1.83
C ALA A 777 32.29 10.08 3.05
N GLY A 778 31.24 9.47 3.61
CA GLY A 778 30.49 10.02 4.75
C GLY A 778 29.54 11.16 4.39
N ILE A 779 29.09 11.23 3.14
CA ILE A 779 28.17 12.26 2.62
C ILE A 779 26.79 11.64 2.42
N GLY A 780 25.77 12.22 3.05
CA GLY A 780 24.39 11.78 2.85
C GLY A 780 23.78 12.29 1.55
N VAL A 781 22.83 11.56 0.99
CA VAL A 781 22.18 11.92 -0.27
C VAL A 781 20.69 12.21 -0.07
N ILE A 782 20.29 13.43 -0.42
CA ILE A 782 18.90 13.86 -0.52
C ILE A 782 18.53 13.93 -2.00
N MET A 783 17.30 13.59 -2.34
CA MET A 783 16.78 13.68 -3.70
C MET A 783 15.47 14.44 -3.75
N ASP A 784 15.35 15.37 -4.69
CA ASP A 784 14.07 15.98 -5.03
C ASP A 784 13.12 14.94 -5.62
N TRP A 785 12.00 14.75 -4.93
CA TRP A 785 10.92 13.85 -5.29
C TRP A 785 9.69 14.66 -5.72
N VAL A 786 9.08 14.28 -6.84
CA VAL A 786 8.07 15.10 -7.52
C VAL A 786 6.70 14.40 -7.55
N PRO A 787 6.02 14.20 -6.40
CA PRO A 787 4.71 13.57 -6.35
C PRO A 787 3.54 14.52 -6.69
N ALA A 788 3.82 15.82 -6.89
CA ALA A 788 2.77 16.82 -7.05
C ALA A 788 2.06 16.73 -8.40
N HIS A 789 2.78 16.43 -9.48
CA HIS A 789 2.25 16.50 -10.84
C HIS A 789 3.10 15.72 -11.86
N PHE A 790 2.59 15.52 -13.07
CA PHE A 790 3.30 14.91 -14.19
C PHE A 790 2.92 15.56 -15.55
N PRO A 791 3.77 15.49 -16.59
CA PRO A 791 3.49 16.17 -17.86
C PRO A 791 2.44 15.44 -18.72
N LYS A 792 1.92 16.15 -19.72
CA LYS A 792 0.85 15.66 -20.64
C LYS A 792 1.37 14.79 -21.79
N ASP A 793 2.60 14.31 -21.71
CA ASP A 793 3.21 13.46 -22.72
C ASP A 793 2.37 12.21 -22.99
N ALA A 794 1.83 12.11 -24.22
CA ALA A 794 0.86 11.07 -24.58
C ALA A 794 1.43 9.65 -24.51
N TRP A 795 2.76 9.50 -24.54
CA TRP A 795 3.47 8.22 -24.43
C TRP A 795 3.77 7.82 -22.97
N ALA A 796 3.46 8.66 -21.98
CA ALA A 796 3.68 8.41 -20.55
C ALA A 796 2.34 8.21 -19.80
N LEU A 797 2.21 8.70 -18.56
CA LEU A 797 1.07 8.44 -17.67
C LEU A 797 -0.25 9.08 -18.09
N ALA A 798 -0.24 10.14 -18.90
CA ALA A 798 -1.45 10.88 -19.27
C ALA A 798 -2.45 9.99 -20.00
N ARG A 799 -3.69 9.91 -19.50
CA ARG A 799 -4.76 9.05 -20.02
C ARG A 799 -4.29 7.63 -20.34
N PHE A 800 -3.57 7.00 -19.41
CA PHE A 800 -2.77 5.81 -19.66
C PHE A 800 -3.51 4.67 -20.39
N ASP A 801 -4.71 4.32 -19.94
CA ASP A 801 -5.57 3.29 -20.55
C ASP A 801 -6.72 3.88 -21.41
N GLY A 802 -6.62 5.16 -21.75
CA GLY A 802 -7.63 5.97 -22.42
C GLY A 802 -8.60 6.69 -21.49
N THR A 803 -8.59 6.39 -20.19
CA THR A 803 -9.31 7.13 -19.14
C THR A 803 -8.34 7.98 -18.32
N PRO A 804 -8.82 9.00 -17.57
CA PRO A 804 -8.03 9.68 -16.55
C PRO A 804 -7.65 8.71 -15.41
N LEU A 805 -6.57 7.94 -15.62
CA LEU A 805 -6.19 6.81 -14.76
C LEU A 805 -5.36 7.28 -13.57
N TYR A 806 -4.22 7.92 -13.86
CA TYR A 806 -3.29 8.46 -12.87
C TYR A 806 -3.69 9.88 -12.45
N GLU A 807 -4.21 10.68 -13.37
CA GLU A 807 -4.69 12.03 -13.11
C GLU A 807 -6.09 12.06 -12.48
N ASP A 808 -6.41 13.09 -11.70
CA ASP A 808 -7.75 13.29 -11.15
C ASP A 808 -8.78 13.47 -12.30
N PRO A 809 -9.86 12.66 -12.35
CA PRO A 809 -10.85 12.73 -13.41
C PRO A 809 -11.65 14.04 -13.41
N ASN A 810 -11.64 14.80 -12.32
CA ASN A 810 -12.24 16.13 -12.26
C ASN A 810 -11.28 17.18 -12.87
N PRO A 811 -11.62 17.81 -14.02
CA PRO A 811 -10.73 18.76 -14.68
C PRO A 811 -10.40 20.01 -13.84
N LEU A 812 -11.22 20.35 -12.84
CA LEU A 812 -10.96 21.48 -11.94
C LEU A 812 -9.89 21.16 -10.89
N ARG A 813 -9.54 19.88 -10.71
CA ARG A 813 -8.54 19.38 -9.76
C ARG A 813 -7.33 18.77 -10.47
N GLY A 814 -7.57 18.03 -11.55
CA GLY A 814 -6.58 17.20 -12.26
C GLY A 814 -5.59 17.93 -13.16
N GLU A 815 -5.56 19.26 -13.17
CA GLU A 815 -4.62 20.03 -13.99
C GLU A 815 -4.11 21.28 -13.26
N HIS A 816 -2.81 21.52 -13.31
CA HIS A 816 -2.22 22.81 -12.94
C HIS A 816 -2.25 23.76 -14.15
N PRO A 817 -3.11 24.80 -14.14
CA PRO A 817 -3.36 25.61 -15.34
C PRO A 817 -2.14 26.41 -15.79
N ASP A 818 -1.34 26.92 -14.85
CA ASP A 818 -0.17 27.74 -15.17
C ASP A 818 1.04 26.91 -15.64
N TRP A 819 1.09 25.63 -15.27
CA TRP A 819 2.19 24.73 -15.63
C TRP A 819 1.86 23.86 -16.84
N GLY A 820 0.57 23.70 -17.16
CA GLY A 820 0.12 22.82 -18.24
C GLY A 820 0.35 21.32 -17.96
N THR A 821 0.40 20.94 -16.69
CA THR A 821 0.68 19.56 -16.20
C THR A 821 -0.54 18.96 -15.51
N LEU A 822 -0.55 17.63 -15.34
CA LEU A 822 -1.64 16.90 -14.71
C LEU A 822 -1.34 16.61 -13.23
N VAL A 823 -2.37 16.62 -12.40
CA VAL A 823 -2.30 16.35 -10.96
C VAL A 823 -2.74 14.92 -10.70
N PHE A 824 -1.98 14.18 -9.88
CA PHE A 824 -2.32 12.81 -9.51
C PHE A 824 -3.65 12.72 -8.76
N ASN A 825 -4.37 11.62 -8.99
CA ASN A 825 -5.56 11.26 -8.23
C ASN A 825 -5.16 10.59 -6.91
N PHE A 826 -4.79 11.38 -5.90
CA PHE A 826 -4.37 10.88 -4.59
C PHE A 826 -5.45 10.04 -3.86
N GLY A 827 -6.73 10.21 -4.23
CA GLY A 827 -7.84 9.44 -3.67
C GLY A 827 -7.96 8.02 -4.21
N ARG A 828 -7.30 7.71 -5.34
CA ARG A 828 -7.33 6.38 -5.94
C ARG A 828 -6.22 5.50 -5.35
N ASN A 829 -6.61 4.34 -4.80
CA ASN A 829 -5.72 3.45 -4.07
C ASN A 829 -4.45 3.06 -4.83
N GLU A 830 -4.58 2.65 -6.09
CA GLU A 830 -3.45 2.18 -6.89
C GLU A 830 -2.50 3.33 -7.28
N VAL A 831 -3.04 4.55 -7.47
CA VAL A 831 -2.25 5.76 -7.75
C VAL A 831 -1.51 6.22 -6.50
N ARG A 832 -2.18 6.23 -5.35
CA ARG A 832 -1.55 6.49 -4.05
C ARG A 832 -0.44 5.48 -3.79
N ASN A 833 -0.70 4.19 -4.02
CA ASN A 833 0.28 3.12 -3.84
C ASN A 833 1.47 3.24 -4.80
N PHE A 834 1.23 3.64 -6.06
CA PHE A 834 2.30 3.94 -7.02
C PHE A 834 3.26 5.01 -6.49
N LEU A 835 2.76 6.06 -5.84
CA LEU A 835 3.59 7.14 -5.30
C LEU A 835 4.24 6.75 -3.96
N VAL A 836 3.51 6.13 -3.03
CA VAL A 836 4.07 5.68 -1.74
C VAL A 836 5.18 4.66 -1.96
N ALA A 837 4.96 3.65 -2.81
CA ALA A 837 5.99 2.69 -3.17
C ALA A 837 7.14 3.35 -3.94
N ASN A 838 6.92 4.46 -4.65
CA ASN A 838 8.00 5.17 -5.34
C ASN A 838 8.94 5.87 -4.35
N ALA A 839 8.41 6.47 -3.28
CA ALA A 839 9.25 7.03 -2.22
C ALA A 839 10.13 5.94 -1.60
N LEU A 840 9.54 4.79 -1.25
CA LEU A 840 10.27 3.66 -0.69
C LEU A 840 11.31 3.08 -1.67
N TYR A 841 10.97 3.02 -2.95
CA TYR A 841 11.88 2.54 -4.00
C TYR A 841 13.21 3.31 -4.02
N TRP A 842 13.16 4.65 -3.94
CA TRP A 842 14.38 5.46 -3.91
C TRP A 842 15.18 5.26 -2.61
N LEU A 843 14.50 5.17 -1.47
CA LEU A 843 15.13 4.95 -0.17
C LEU A 843 15.78 3.56 -0.06
N GLU A 844 15.21 2.54 -0.70
CA GLU A 844 15.62 1.13 -0.52
C GLU A 844 16.43 0.56 -1.68
N GLU A 845 16.09 0.83 -2.94
CA GLU A 845 16.84 0.29 -4.08
C GLU A 845 18.06 1.14 -4.43
N PHE A 846 18.04 2.44 -4.06
CA PHE A 846 19.12 3.40 -4.31
C PHE A 846 19.75 3.96 -3.03
N HIS A 847 19.31 3.52 -1.85
CA HIS A 847 19.84 3.92 -0.55
C HIS A 847 19.80 5.44 -0.28
N ILE A 848 18.91 6.20 -0.93
CA ILE A 848 18.76 7.64 -0.69
C ILE A 848 18.45 7.89 0.80
N ASP A 849 19.07 8.91 1.40
CA ASP A 849 18.94 9.24 2.83
C ASP A 849 17.83 10.25 3.14
N GLY A 850 17.28 10.90 2.11
CA GLY A 850 16.13 11.77 2.29
C GLY A 850 15.47 12.20 1.00
N LEU A 851 14.20 12.58 1.10
CA LEU A 851 13.41 13.04 -0.05
C LEU A 851 12.90 14.45 0.22
N ARG A 852 13.10 15.36 -0.74
CA ARG A 852 12.57 16.71 -0.71
C ARG A 852 11.41 16.87 -1.68
N VAL A 853 10.26 17.31 -1.19
CA VAL A 853 9.05 17.56 -2.00
C VAL A 853 8.94 19.04 -2.31
N ASP A 854 9.01 19.36 -3.60
CA ASP A 854 8.76 20.70 -4.13
C ASP A 854 7.27 21.06 -4.12
N ALA A 855 6.98 22.35 -3.96
CA ALA A 855 5.66 22.94 -4.15
C ALA A 855 4.54 22.19 -3.43
N VAL A 856 4.72 21.82 -2.16
CA VAL A 856 3.73 21.08 -1.37
C VAL A 856 2.38 21.82 -1.32
N ALA A 857 2.41 23.15 -1.35
CA ALA A 857 1.20 23.97 -1.45
C ALA A 857 0.34 23.66 -2.70
N SER A 858 0.95 23.26 -3.81
CA SER A 858 0.23 22.86 -5.03
C SER A 858 -0.62 21.61 -4.83
N MET A 859 -0.21 20.75 -3.90
CA MET A 859 -0.93 19.54 -3.52
C MET A 859 -2.00 19.83 -2.46
N LEU A 860 -1.67 20.64 -1.45
CA LEU A 860 -2.52 20.91 -0.29
C LEU A 860 -3.79 21.70 -0.63
N TYR A 861 -3.79 22.49 -1.71
CA TYR A 861 -4.86 23.43 -2.01
C TYR A 861 -5.57 23.15 -3.34
N LEU A 862 -6.89 23.03 -3.26
CA LEU A 862 -7.77 22.90 -4.41
C LEU A 862 -7.86 24.20 -5.23
N ASP A 863 -7.61 25.35 -4.61
CA ASP A 863 -7.59 26.68 -5.24
C ASP A 863 -6.20 27.12 -5.73
N TYR A 864 -5.18 26.25 -5.65
CA TYR A 864 -3.82 26.60 -6.06
C TYR A 864 -3.75 27.05 -7.53
N SER A 865 -3.33 28.29 -7.75
CA SER A 865 -3.26 28.95 -9.06
C SER A 865 -4.57 28.94 -9.86
N ARG A 866 -5.72 28.98 -9.16
CA ARG A 866 -7.07 29.00 -9.77
C ARG A 866 -7.86 30.22 -9.30
N ASN A 867 -8.58 30.86 -10.21
CA ASN A 867 -9.48 31.97 -9.85
C ASN A 867 -10.80 31.47 -9.27
N ASP A 868 -11.56 32.38 -8.64
CA ASP A 868 -12.92 32.11 -8.19
C ASP A 868 -13.78 31.51 -9.31
N GLY A 869 -14.46 30.40 -9.01
CA GLY A 869 -15.28 29.65 -9.96
C GLY A 869 -14.51 28.66 -10.85
N GLN A 870 -13.18 28.58 -10.71
CA GLN A 870 -12.33 27.59 -11.42
C GLN A 870 -11.90 26.42 -10.52
N TRP A 871 -12.41 26.34 -9.29
CA TRP A 871 -12.16 25.27 -8.33
C TRP A 871 -13.42 24.99 -7.50
N GLN A 872 -13.43 23.89 -6.74
CA GLN A 872 -14.53 23.49 -5.86
C GLN A 872 -14.00 23.15 -4.46
N PRO A 873 -14.72 23.51 -3.39
CA PRO A 873 -14.31 23.17 -2.04
C PRO A 873 -14.41 21.66 -1.77
N ASN A 874 -13.70 21.21 -0.74
CA ASN A 874 -13.79 19.85 -0.22
C ASN A 874 -15.17 19.60 0.45
N ILE A 875 -15.38 18.37 0.91
CA ILE A 875 -16.64 17.93 1.53
C ILE A 875 -17.03 18.73 2.79
N TYR A 876 -16.07 19.43 3.43
CA TYR A 876 -16.28 20.29 4.60
C TYR A 876 -16.40 21.78 4.25
N GLY A 877 -16.38 22.14 2.96
CA GLY A 877 -16.46 23.53 2.49
C GLY A 877 -15.13 24.28 2.49
N GLY A 878 -14.02 23.61 2.81
CA GLY A 878 -12.68 24.18 2.82
C GLY A 878 -11.97 24.08 1.47
N ARG A 879 -10.79 24.70 1.36
CA ARG A 879 -9.94 24.66 0.16
C ARG A 879 -8.88 23.56 0.20
N GLU A 880 -8.80 22.85 1.31
CA GLU A 880 -7.81 21.82 1.60
C GLU A 880 -8.10 20.56 0.78
N ASN A 881 -7.07 20.02 0.14
CA ASN A 881 -7.14 18.77 -0.60
C ASN A 881 -6.90 17.59 0.35
N LEU A 882 -7.99 17.02 0.87
CA LEU A 882 -7.95 15.99 1.92
C LEU A 882 -7.22 14.73 1.45
N GLU A 883 -7.39 14.35 0.19
CA GLU A 883 -6.74 13.17 -0.38
C GLU A 883 -5.22 13.35 -0.49
N ALA A 884 -4.76 14.55 -0.85
CA ALA A 884 -3.33 14.87 -0.88
C ALA A 884 -2.72 14.92 0.53
N ILE A 885 -3.44 15.48 1.51
CA ILE A 885 -3.02 15.49 2.92
C ILE A 885 -2.83 14.06 3.43
N GLN A 886 -3.83 13.19 3.20
CA GLN A 886 -3.75 11.79 3.59
C GLN A 886 -2.57 11.07 2.91
N PHE A 887 -2.35 11.31 1.62
CA PHE A 887 -1.21 10.76 0.89
C PHE A 887 0.13 11.19 1.50
N LEU A 888 0.31 12.48 1.79
CA LEU A 888 1.56 12.98 2.37
C LEU A 888 1.82 12.37 3.76
N GLN A 889 0.77 12.27 4.59
CA GLN A 889 0.85 11.61 5.89
C GLN A 889 1.23 10.14 5.75
N GLU A 890 0.60 9.42 4.82
CA GLU A 890 0.88 8.00 4.55
C GLU A 890 2.31 7.80 4.04
N ALA A 891 2.77 8.61 3.08
CA ALA A 891 4.10 8.55 2.52
C ALA A 891 5.18 8.80 3.58
N ASN A 892 5.02 9.86 4.39
CA ASN A 892 5.96 10.18 5.47
C ASN A 892 5.99 9.09 6.55
N ALA A 893 4.82 8.68 7.06
CA ALA A 893 4.75 7.65 8.12
C ALA A 893 5.35 6.31 7.67
N THR A 894 5.12 5.94 6.41
CA THR A 894 5.64 4.70 5.83
C THR A 894 7.15 4.79 5.60
N ALA A 895 7.65 5.91 5.06
CA ALA A 895 9.08 6.14 4.84
C ALA A 895 9.89 6.04 6.14
N TYR A 896 9.47 6.76 7.19
CA TYR A 896 10.16 6.73 8.49
C TYR A 896 10.07 5.37 9.19
N ARG A 897 8.94 4.66 9.06
CA ARG A 897 8.78 3.31 9.64
C ARG A 897 9.72 2.30 8.98
N ARG A 898 9.83 2.34 7.65
CA ARG A 898 10.63 1.38 6.89
C ARG A 898 12.11 1.70 6.88
N ASN A 899 12.46 2.99 6.91
CA ASN A 899 13.83 3.48 6.77
C ASN A 899 14.16 4.48 7.90
N PRO A 900 14.46 4.01 9.13
CA PRO A 900 14.83 4.89 10.24
C PRO A 900 16.07 5.75 9.91
N GLY A 901 16.10 6.97 10.44
CA GLY A 901 17.24 7.90 10.28
C GLY A 901 17.29 8.65 8.95
N ILE A 902 16.31 8.46 8.05
CA ILE A 902 16.14 9.30 6.86
C ILE A 902 15.57 10.68 7.21
N VAL A 903 15.50 11.59 6.24
CA VAL A 903 14.72 12.85 6.35
C VAL A 903 13.73 13.04 5.21
N MET A 904 12.51 13.46 5.54
CA MET A 904 11.53 13.94 4.58
C MET A 904 11.45 15.46 4.68
N ILE A 905 11.66 16.17 3.57
CA ILE A 905 11.78 17.64 3.53
C ILE A 905 10.64 18.22 2.68
N ALA A 906 9.99 19.28 3.17
CA ALA A 906 8.94 20.00 2.45
C ALA A 906 9.35 21.42 2.07
N GLU A 907 9.05 21.82 0.83
CA GLU A 907 8.89 23.23 0.47
C GLU A 907 7.40 23.59 0.47
N GLU A 908 7.00 24.41 1.45
CA GLU A 908 5.61 24.83 1.64
C GLU A 908 5.60 26.34 1.92
N SER A 909 4.88 27.10 1.08
CA SER A 909 5.01 28.56 0.98
C SER A 909 3.78 29.36 1.41
N THR A 910 2.75 28.73 1.98
CA THR A 910 1.47 29.36 2.38
C THR A 910 1.23 29.41 3.90
N ALA A 911 2.25 29.08 4.69
CA ALA A 911 2.19 29.03 6.16
C ALA A 911 1.22 27.99 6.71
N TRP A 912 1.15 26.81 6.07
CA TRP A 912 0.46 25.65 6.63
C TRP A 912 1.07 25.28 7.99
N PRO A 913 0.26 25.08 9.05
CA PRO A 913 0.76 24.70 10.37
C PRO A 913 1.03 23.19 10.48
N GLY A 914 2.05 22.81 11.25
CA GLY A 914 2.32 21.41 11.56
C GLY A 914 2.85 20.63 10.36
N VAL A 915 3.62 21.27 9.47
CA VAL A 915 4.25 20.59 8.34
C VAL A 915 5.25 19.55 8.86
N THR A 916 6.02 19.93 9.87
CA THR A 916 7.04 19.07 10.51
C THR A 916 6.56 18.39 11.79
N GLU A 917 5.27 18.46 12.08
CA GLU A 917 4.66 17.75 13.21
C GLU A 917 4.34 16.29 12.82
N PRO A 918 4.46 15.34 13.78
CA PRO A 918 4.08 13.95 13.57
C PRO A 918 2.65 13.76 13.06
N THR A 919 2.43 12.72 12.25
CA THR A 919 1.12 12.43 11.65
C THR A 919 0.06 12.03 12.67
N ASP A 920 0.45 11.41 13.80
CA ASP A 920 -0.44 11.06 14.90
C ASP A 920 -0.89 12.26 15.74
N ALA A 921 -0.16 13.38 15.66
CA ALA A 921 -0.56 14.69 16.18
C ALA A 921 -1.39 15.53 15.19
N GLY A 922 -1.63 15.02 13.97
CA GLY A 922 -2.36 15.71 12.91
C GLY A 922 -1.50 16.55 11.96
N GLY A 923 -0.17 16.48 12.09
CA GLY A 923 0.77 17.11 11.17
C GLY A 923 0.89 16.37 9.84
N LEU A 924 1.66 16.93 8.89
CA LEU A 924 1.94 16.27 7.61
C LEU A 924 3.01 15.19 7.72
N GLY A 925 3.79 15.17 8.81
CA GLY A 925 4.81 14.16 9.09
C GLY A 925 6.17 14.41 8.43
N PHE A 926 6.43 15.58 7.83
CA PHE A 926 7.78 15.88 7.34
C PHE A 926 8.75 16.02 8.52
N GLY A 927 10.04 15.77 8.30
CA GLY A 927 11.07 16.01 9.32
C GLY A 927 11.58 17.44 9.28
N LEU A 928 11.62 18.04 8.09
CA LEU A 928 12.16 19.39 7.87
C LEU A 928 11.30 20.19 6.88
N LYS A 929 11.34 21.51 7.01
CA LYS A 929 10.66 22.46 6.12
C LYS A 929 11.62 23.54 5.65
N TRP A 930 11.58 23.92 4.38
CA TRP A 930 12.30 25.09 3.89
C TRP A 930 11.73 26.39 4.47
N ASN A 931 12.59 27.23 5.06
CA ASN A 931 12.20 28.54 5.58
C ASN A 931 12.19 29.61 4.48
N MET A 932 11.14 29.57 3.65
CA MET A 932 10.97 30.52 2.55
C MET A 932 10.82 31.98 3.03
N GLY A 933 10.31 32.19 4.25
CA GLY A 933 10.20 33.51 4.87
C GLY A 933 11.58 34.09 5.19
N TRP A 934 12.43 33.33 5.89
CA TRP A 934 13.82 33.71 6.16
C TRP A 934 14.59 34.01 4.87
N MET A 935 14.44 33.16 3.85
CA MET A 935 15.13 33.33 2.57
C MET A 935 14.73 34.67 1.91
N ASN A 936 13.43 34.94 1.78
CA ASN A 936 12.95 36.17 1.14
C ASN A 936 13.40 37.43 1.89
N ASP A 937 13.24 37.44 3.21
CA ASP A 937 13.58 38.59 4.06
C ASP A 937 15.09 38.86 4.05
N THR A 938 15.91 37.81 4.13
CA THR A 938 17.37 37.91 4.10
C THR A 938 17.86 38.42 2.75
N LEU A 939 17.41 37.85 1.63
CA LEU A 939 17.86 38.29 0.30
C LEU A 939 17.42 39.72 -0.02
N ARG A 940 16.21 40.13 0.38
CA ARG A 940 15.74 41.52 0.22
C ARG A 940 16.58 42.48 1.06
N TYR A 941 16.85 42.14 2.32
CA TYR A 941 17.70 42.95 3.19
C TYR A 941 19.12 43.12 2.62
N LEU A 942 19.70 42.03 2.11
CA LEU A 942 21.04 42.03 1.54
C LEU A 942 21.12 42.86 0.24
N ALA A 943 20.05 42.87 -0.57
CA ALA A 943 19.97 43.67 -1.78
C ALA A 943 19.90 45.19 -1.52
N GLU A 944 19.44 45.60 -0.33
CA GLU A 944 19.41 47.02 0.05
C GLU A 944 20.81 47.58 0.25
N ALA A 945 21.02 48.81 -0.25
CA ALA A 945 22.25 49.56 -0.01
C ALA A 945 22.51 49.68 1.50
N PRO A 946 23.76 49.54 1.98
CA PRO A 946 24.04 49.52 3.42
C PRO A 946 23.45 50.69 4.21
N ILE A 947 23.42 51.90 3.63
CA ILE A 947 22.83 53.07 4.29
C ILE A 947 21.31 52.96 4.54
N ASN A 948 20.59 52.16 3.74
CA ASN A 948 19.15 51.95 3.86
C ASN A 948 18.79 50.82 4.83
N ARG A 949 19.71 49.89 5.09
CA ARG A 949 19.46 48.67 5.88
C ARG A 949 18.92 48.94 7.29
N ARG A 950 19.20 50.12 7.86
CA ARG A 950 18.60 50.56 9.15
C ARG A 950 17.06 50.55 9.14
N TYR A 951 16.43 50.86 8.00
CA TYR A 951 14.98 50.90 7.87
C TYR A 951 14.35 49.52 7.70
N HIS A 952 15.19 48.51 7.43
CA HIS A 952 14.80 47.14 7.13
C HIS A 952 15.34 46.14 8.14
N HIS A 953 15.95 46.59 9.25
CA HIS A 953 16.60 45.72 10.23
C HIS A 953 15.67 44.62 10.78
N GLY A 954 14.37 44.91 10.88
CA GLY A 954 13.35 43.94 11.27
C GLY A 954 13.25 42.72 10.33
N MET A 955 13.64 42.81 9.06
CA MET A 955 13.62 41.67 8.13
C MET A 955 14.57 40.56 8.60
N LEU A 956 15.74 40.90 9.14
CA LEU A 956 16.68 39.88 9.63
C LEU A 956 16.21 39.26 10.95
N THR A 957 15.56 40.02 11.83
CA THR A 957 15.16 39.53 13.16
C THR A 957 13.80 38.85 13.18
N PHE A 958 12.97 39.04 12.14
CA PHE A 958 11.60 38.54 12.11
C PHE A 958 11.50 37.01 12.02
N SER A 959 12.38 36.36 11.27
CA SER A 959 12.39 34.89 11.13
C SER A 959 12.50 34.18 12.50
N LEU A 960 13.22 34.75 13.45
CA LEU A 960 13.39 34.22 14.81
C LEU A 960 12.14 34.33 15.69
N VAL A 961 11.11 35.05 15.25
CA VAL A 961 9.78 35.04 15.92
C VAL A 961 9.09 33.69 15.74
N TYR A 962 9.33 33.00 14.62
CA TYR A 962 8.72 31.72 14.29
C TYR A 962 9.73 30.60 13.99
N ALA A 963 11.04 30.84 14.08
CA ALA A 963 12.09 29.86 13.74
C ALA A 963 12.02 28.53 14.52
N PHE A 964 11.22 28.47 15.59
CA PHE A 964 11.03 27.28 16.42
C PHE A 964 9.61 26.70 16.32
N SER A 965 8.79 27.18 15.38
CA SER A 965 7.45 26.62 15.13
C SER A 965 7.49 25.37 14.23
N GLU A 966 8.56 25.20 13.46
CA GLU A 966 8.80 24.08 12.57
C GLU A 966 10.31 23.77 12.59
N GLN A 967 10.69 22.60 12.09
CA GLN A 967 12.09 22.23 11.95
C GLN A 967 12.64 22.73 10.62
N PHE A 968 13.30 23.89 10.64
CA PHE A 968 13.65 24.60 9.41
C PHE A 968 15.02 24.22 8.80
N ILE A 969 15.03 24.12 7.47
CA ILE A 969 16.21 24.34 6.63
C ILE A 969 16.20 25.80 6.16
N LEU A 970 17.36 26.43 6.05
CA LEU A 970 17.58 27.79 5.55
C LEU A 970 18.11 27.69 4.10
N PRO A 971 17.24 27.73 3.08
CA PRO A 971 17.65 27.52 1.70
C PRO A 971 18.12 28.80 1.00
N ILE A 972 19.22 28.71 0.27
CA ILE A 972 19.52 29.56 -0.89
C ILE A 972 19.64 28.61 -2.09
N SER A 973 18.48 28.25 -2.65
CA SER A 973 18.34 27.21 -3.66
C SER A 973 18.51 27.72 -5.10
N HIS A 974 18.46 26.78 -6.06
CA HIS A 974 18.53 27.04 -7.50
C HIS A 974 17.52 28.11 -7.98
N ASP A 975 16.31 28.09 -7.43
CA ASP A 975 15.21 29.00 -7.81
C ASP A 975 15.54 30.47 -7.55
N GLU A 976 16.46 30.76 -6.63
CA GLU A 976 16.81 32.12 -6.25
C GLU A 976 17.88 32.76 -7.13
N VAL A 977 18.49 31.99 -8.04
CA VAL A 977 19.63 32.45 -8.87
C VAL A 977 19.39 32.27 -10.38
N VAL A 978 18.12 32.37 -10.78
CA VAL A 978 17.62 32.25 -12.16
C VAL A 978 16.58 33.31 -12.50
N HIS A 979 16.08 33.28 -13.74
CA HIS A 979 14.91 34.05 -14.21
C HIS A 979 15.00 35.57 -13.97
N GLY A 980 16.20 36.14 -14.05
CA GLY A 980 16.43 37.57 -13.86
C GLY A 980 16.53 38.00 -12.39
N LYS A 981 16.50 37.06 -11.43
CA LYS A 981 16.71 37.34 -10.00
C LYS A 981 18.17 37.68 -9.67
N GLY A 982 19.12 37.38 -10.56
CA GLY A 982 20.58 37.51 -10.36
C GLY A 982 21.18 36.42 -9.47
N SER A 983 22.47 36.13 -9.65
CA SER A 983 23.27 35.32 -8.72
C SER A 983 23.35 35.96 -7.33
N LEU A 984 23.69 35.20 -6.27
CA LEU A 984 23.83 35.75 -4.92
C LEU A 984 24.80 36.93 -4.89
N LYS A 985 25.91 36.85 -5.63
CA LYS A 985 26.87 37.94 -5.80
C LYS A 985 26.24 39.18 -6.42
N ARG A 986 25.42 39.01 -7.48
CA ARG A 986 24.80 40.13 -8.19
C ARG A 986 23.61 40.75 -7.48
N LYS A 987 23.04 40.06 -6.49
CA LYS A 987 22.08 40.66 -5.55
C LYS A 987 22.75 41.68 -4.62
N MET A 988 24.05 41.55 -4.34
CA MET A 988 24.75 42.44 -3.41
C MET A 988 24.99 43.83 -4.03
N PRO A 989 24.74 44.92 -3.28
CA PRO A 989 25.05 46.27 -3.73
C PRO A 989 26.54 46.60 -3.56
N GLY A 990 27.00 47.63 -4.27
CA GLY A 990 28.34 48.17 -4.12
C GLY A 990 29.30 47.76 -5.22
N ASP A 991 30.59 47.98 -4.98
CA ASP A 991 31.65 47.57 -5.90
C ASP A 991 31.97 46.07 -5.80
N TRP A 992 32.88 45.59 -6.65
CA TRP A 992 33.27 44.19 -6.71
C TRP A 992 33.67 43.59 -5.35
N TRP A 993 34.44 44.34 -4.55
CA TRP A 993 34.90 43.87 -3.25
C TRP A 993 33.74 43.79 -2.25
N GLN A 994 32.88 44.82 -2.24
CA GLN A 994 31.69 44.86 -1.40
C GLN A 994 30.69 43.76 -1.75
N GLN A 995 30.57 43.39 -3.02
CA GLN A 995 29.72 42.27 -3.44
C GLN A 995 30.20 40.94 -2.87
N LEU A 996 31.50 40.65 -2.98
CA LEU A 996 32.07 39.42 -2.41
C LEU A 996 32.02 39.43 -0.88
N ALA A 997 32.29 40.56 -0.23
CA ALA A 997 32.10 40.70 1.22
C ALA A 997 30.64 40.47 1.63
N GLY A 998 29.69 40.98 0.84
CA GLY A 998 28.26 40.75 0.97
C GLY A 998 27.88 39.26 0.94
N VAL A 999 28.44 38.50 -0.01
CA VAL A 999 28.26 37.03 -0.06
C VAL A 999 28.82 36.38 1.20
N ARG A 1000 30.06 36.71 1.58
CA ARG A 1000 30.70 36.12 2.77
C ARG A 1000 29.91 36.35 4.05
N VAL A 1001 29.41 37.58 4.28
CA VAL A 1001 28.61 37.90 5.48
C VAL A 1001 27.22 37.25 5.44
N ALA A 1002 26.62 37.12 4.24
CA ALA A 1002 25.34 36.42 4.08
C ALA A 1002 25.46 34.94 4.44
N LEU A 1003 26.50 34.25 3.94
CA LEU A 1003 26.73 32.84 4.24
C LEU A 1003 27.09 32.62 5.72
N ALA A 1004 27.94 33.48 6.31
CA ALA A 1004 28.22 33.40 7.74
C ALA A 1004 26.99 33.68 8.62
N TYR A 1005 26.06 34.52 8.16
CA TYR A 1005 24.76 34.67 8.83
C TYR A 1005 23.92 33.40 8.71
N GLN A 1006 23.81 32.82 7.51
CA GLN A 1006 23.08 31.58 7.29
C GLN A 1006 23.58 30.42 8.17
N TRP A 1007 24.90 30.18 8.23
CA TRP A 1007 25.48 29.10 9.04
C TRP A 1007 25.39 29.33 10.56
N SER A 1008 25.28 30.58 11.01
CA SER A 1008 25.15 30.89 12.44
C SER A 1008 23.72 31.02 12.91
N HIS A 1009 22.76 31.21 12.00
CA HIS A 1009 21.34 31.27 12.29
C HIS A 1009 20.79 29.88 12.65
N PRO A 1010 19.82 29.74 13.57
CA PRO A 1010 19.17 28.46 13.86
C PRO A 1010 18.48 27.86 12.62
N GLY A 1011 18.67 26.56 12.41
CA GLY A 1011 18.15 25.79 11.28
C GLY A 1011 19.28 25.20 10.42
N LYS A 1012 18.98 24.12 9.68
CA LYS A 1012 19.95 23.43 8.81
C LYS A 1012 20.26 24.25 7.56
N GLN A 1013 21.39 24.03 6.88
CA GLN A 1013 21.81 24.90 5.76
C GLN A 1013 21.67 24.19 4.41
N LEU A 1014 21.20 24.93 3.41
CA LEU A 1014 21.21 24.51 2.01
C LEU A 1014 21.75 25.63 1.13
N LEU A 1015 22.71 25.28 0.26
CA LEU A 1015 23.33 26.20 -0.68
C LEU A 1015 23.43 25.55 -2.07
N PHE A 1016 22.90 26.23 -3.09
CA PHE A 1016 22.99 25.77 -4.46
C PHE A 1016 24.38 25.95 -5.06
N MET A 1017 24.77 24.99 -5.89
CA MET A 1017 26.02 25.01 -6.64
C MET A 1017 26.25 26.33 -7.41
N GLY A 1018 27.50 26.79 -7.40
CA GLY A 1018 27.92 28.08 -7.94
C GLY A 1018 27.93 29.21 -6.89
N GLN A 1019 27.12 29.14 -5.83
CA GLN A 1019 27.09 30.19 -4.81
C GLN A 1019 28.27 30.10 -3.83
N GLU A 1020 28.83 28.91 -3.63
CA GLU A 1020 29.96 28.65 -2.72
C GLU A 1020 31.26 29.33 -3.15
N PHE A 1021 31.42 29.63 -4.45
CA PHE A 1021 32.53 30.43 -4.97
C PHE A 1021 32.05 31.77 -5.55
N ALA A 1022 30.83 32.20 -5.21
CA ALA A 1022 30.22 33.46 -5.64
C ALA A 1022 30.20 33.64 -7.17
N GLN A 1023 29.63 32.68 -7.89
CA GLN A 1023 29.45 32.78 -9.35
C GLN A 1023 28.81 34.11 -9.76
N ASP A 1024 29.29 34.67 -10.86
CA ASP A 1024 28.83 35.97 -11.32
C ASP A 1024 27.51 35.90 -12.10
N ALA A 1025 27.41 34.97 -13.05
CA ALA A 1025 26.20 34.77 -13.85
C ALA A 1025 25.11 34.00 -13.08
N GLU A 1026 23.86 34.19 -13.49
CA GLU A 1026 22.76 33.30 -13.10
C GLU A 1026 23.05 31.86 -13.52
N TRP A 1027 22.45 30.91 -12.81
CA TRP A 1027 22.54 29.51 -13.22
C TRP A 1027 21.85 29.31 -14.57
N ASN A 1028 22.47 28.46 -15.40
CA ASN A 1028 21.97 28.08 -16.70
C ASN A 1028 22.16 26.57 -16.88
N GLU A 1029 21.06 25.82 -16.93
CA GLU A 1029 21.09 24.36 -17.04
C GLU A 1029 21.84 23.86 -18.29
N ALA A 1030 21.87 24.66 -19.37
CA ALA A 1030 22.48 24.26 -20.63
C ALA A 1030 24.01 24.39 -20.66
N GLN A 1031 24.65 24.88 -19.58
CA GLN A 1031 26.10 25.11 -19.52
C GLN A 1031 26.68 24.62 -18.19
N SER A 1032 27.99 24.39 -18.16
CA SER A 1032 28.69 24.15 -16.89
C SER A 1032 28.72 25.43 -16.04
N LEU A 1033 28.86 25.28 -14.72
CA LEU A 1033 29.20 26.40 -13.86
C LEU A 1033 30.51 27.08 -14.29
N ASP A 1034 30.69 28.33 -13.87
CA ASP A 1034 31.85 29.17 -14.19
C ASP A 1034 33.11 28.77 -13.39
N TRP A 1035 33.56 27.52 -13.52
CA TRP A 1035 34.68 26.96 -12.77
C TRP A 1035 35.99 27.74 -12.87
N TRP A 1036 36.19 28.47 -13.98
CA TRP A 1036 37.34 29.35 -14.20
C TRP A 1036 37.43 30.50 -13.17
N LEU A 1037 36.35 30.81 -12.45
CA LEU A 1037 36.37 31.80 -11.37
C LEU A 1037 37.24 31.36 -10.19
N LEU A 1038 37.43 30.06 -9.97
CA LEU A 1038 38.31 29.55 -8.91
C LEU A 1038 39.80 29.89 -9.13
N ASP A 1039 40.19 30.26 -10.35
CA ASP A 1039 41.54 30.79 -10.63
C ASP A 1039 41.73 32.23 -10.06
N ASN A 1040 40.64 32.90 -9.68
CA ASN A 1040 40.67 34.20 -9.02
C ASN A 1040 40.75 34.04 -7.49
N PRO A 1041 41.81 34.56 -6.82
CA PRO A 1041 41.98 34.41 -5.38
C PRO A 1041 40.79 34.90 -4.54
N THR A 1042 40.04 35.89 -5.02
CA THR A 1042 38.88 36.44 -4.27
C THR A 1042 37.65 35.54 -4.32
N HIS A 1043 37.46 34.76 -5.38
CA HIS A 1043 36.40 33.75 -5.48
C HIS A 1043 36.80 32.45 -4.76
N ALA A 1044 38.06 32.01 -4.94
CA ALA A 1044 38.63 30.90 -4.17
C ALA A 1044 38.57 31.18 -2.66
N GLY A 1045 38.75 32.44 -2.23
CA GLY A 1045 38.59 32.86 -0.85
C GLY A 1045 37.16 32.71 -0.30
N VAL A 1046 36.12 32.78 -1.15
CA VAL A 1046 34.73 32.49 -0.72
C VAL A 1046 34.55 30.98 -0.53
N ALA A 1047 35.07 30.15 -1.44
CA ALA A 1047 35.02 28.70 -1.29
C ALA A 1047 35.79 28.23 -0.04
N GLU A 1048 36.93 28.84 0.23
CA GLU A 1048 37.73 28.60 1.44
C GLU A 1048 37.00 29.02 2.72
N LEU A 1049 36.19 30.09 2.66
CA LEU A 1049 35.31 30.46 3.76
C LEU A 1049 34.23 29.39 4.00
N VAL A 1050 33.59 28.89 2.94
CA VAL A 1050 32.59 27.81 3.04
C VAL A 1050 33.21 26.56 3.67
N ARG A 1051 34.40 26.15 3.21
CA ARG A 1051 35.15 25.04 3.82
C ARG A 1051 35.38 25.26 5.31
N THR A 1052 35.88 26.43 5.68
CA THR A 1052 36.15 26.76 7.10
C THR A 1052 34.86 26.79 7.94
N MET A 1053 33.76 27.34 7.41
CA MET A 1053 32.48 27.37 8.11
C MET A 1053 31.92 25.97 8.31
N ASN A 1054 32.02 25.08 7.31
CA ASN A 1054 31.59 23.69 7.43
C ASN A 1054 32.43 22.92 8.46
N GLU A 1055 33.75 23.11 8.48
CA GLU A 1055 34.63 22.54 9.51
C GLU A 1055 34.24 22.99 10.92
N LEU A 1056 34.02 24.29 11.11
CA LEU A 1056 33.55 24.85 12.38
C LEU A 1056 32.14 24.36 12.75
N TYR A 1057 31.26 24.23 11.78
CA TYR A 1057 29.89 23.75 11.97
C TYR A 1057 29.86 22.33 12.54
N VAL A 1058 30.68 21.42 11.99
CA VAL A 1058 30.82 20.06 12.53
C VAL A 1058 31.57 20.06 13.88
N GLN A 1059 32.57 20.91 14.05
CA GLN A 1059 33.39 20.96 15.27
C GLN A 1059 32.64 21.52 16.49
N TYR A 1060 31.68 22.43 16.30
CA TYR A 1060 30.97 23.13 17.38
C TYR A 1060 29.48 22.77 17.38
N PRO A 1061 29.05 21.78 18.20
CA PRO A 1061 27.65 21.39 18.37
C PRO A 1061 26.67 22.52 18.67
N ALA A 1062 27.15 23.64 19.21
CA ALA A 1062 26.33 24.84 19.42
C ALA A 1062 25.64 25.34 18.14
N LEU A 1063 26.23 25.10 16.97
CA LEU A 1063 25.71 25.57 15.69
C LEU A 1063 24.61 24.67 15.11
N TYR A 1064 24.40 23.45 15.62
CA TYR A 1064 23.44 22.51 15.03
C TYR A 1064 22.59 21.67 16.01
N SER A 1065 23.06 21.41 17.22
CA SER A 1065 22.42 20.40 18.11
C SER A 1065 21.10 20.86 18.73
N GLU A 1066 20.87 22.18 18.85
CA GLU A 1066 19.62 22.79 19.35
C GLU A 1066 19.06 23.82 18.35
N ASP A 1067 19.00 23.47 17.06
CA ASP A 1067 18.45 24.36 16.02
C ASP A 1067 16.96 24.66 16.21
N PHE A 1068 16.19 23.68 16.70
CA PHE A 1068 14.72 23.71 16.69
C PHE A 1068 14.11 24.08 18.06
N SER A 1069 14.90 24.72 18.92
CA SER A 1069 14.53 25.01 20.30
C SER A 1069 15.03 26.37 20.74
N HIS A 1070 14.21 27.08 21.53
CA HIS A 1070 14.59 28.37 22.12
C HIS A 1070 15.85 28.30 23.01
N ARG A 1071 16.29 27.11 23.42
CA ARG A 1071 17.50 26.93 24.24
C ARG A 1071 18.79 27.14 23.46
N GLY A 1072 18.79 26.84 22.15
CA GLY A 1072 19.98 26.90 21.31
C GLY A 1072 20.34 28.30 20.80
N PHE A 1073 19.48 29.30 21.06
CA PHE A 1073 19.65 30.67 20.55
C PHE A 1073 19.29 31.72 21.60
N GLU A 1074 20.09 32.78 21.71
CA GLU A 1074 19.81 33.91 22.59
C GLU A 1074 20.34 35.21 21.98
N TRP A 1075 19.50 36.24 21.84
CA TRP A 1075 19.97 37.56 21.41
C TRP A 1075 20.91 38.19 22.45
N ILE A 1076 21.99 38.82 21.99
CA ILE A 1076 22.78 39.77 22.78
C ILE A 1076 22.28 41.17 22.48
N GLN A 1077 22.30 41.55 21.20
CA GLN A 1077 21.76 42.82 20.72
C GLN A 1077 21.10 42.62 19.35
N ALA A 1078 19.79 42.87 19.31
CA ALA A 1078 18.93 42.66 18.14
C ALA A 1078 18.37 43.96 17.55
N ASP A 1079 18.53 45.09 18.26
CA ASP A 1079 17.89 46.37 17.95
C ASP A 1079 18.88 47.46 17.51
N ASP A 1080 20.11 47.11 17.14
CA ASP A 1080 21.11 48.06 16.65
C ASP A 1080 21.02 48.32 15.13
N ALA A 1081 19.83 48.78 14.74
CA ALA A 1081 19.55 49.17 13.37
C ALA A 1081 20.44 50.33 12.89
N ASP A 1082 20.86 51.23 13.78
CA ASP A 1082 21.66 52.41 13.40
C ASP A 1082 23.09 52.04 12.97
N HIS A 1083 23.68 50.99 13.54
CA HIS A 1083 24.96 50.44 13.10
C HIS A 1083 24.84 49.25 12.14
N ASN A 1084 23.63 48.72 11.93
CA ASN A 1084 23.33 47.52 11.15
C ASN A 1084 24.06 46.28 11.72
N VAL A 1085 24.14 46.19 13.05
CA VAL A 1085 24.84 45.11 13.74
C VAL A 1085 23.82 44.20 14.41
N LEU A 1086 24.02 42.89 14.26
CA LEU A 1086 23.34 41.85 15.04
C LEU A 1086 24.37 41.12 15.89
N SER A 1087 24.02 40.80 17.12
CA SER A 1087 24.81 39.89 17.95
C SER A 1087 23.94 38.92 18.74
N PHE A 1088 24.35 37.67 18.76
CA PHE A 1088 23.60 36.59 19.40
C PHE A 1088 24.52 35.43 19.81
N LEU A 1089 23.97 34.54 20.61
CA LEU A 1089 24.61 33.32 21.09
C LEU A 1089 23.95 32.10 20.47
N ARG A 1090 24.79 31.10 20.20
CA ARG A 1090 24.41 29.73 19.91
C ARG A 1090 24.90 28.82 21.05
N ARG A 1091 24.08 27.85 21.45
CA ARG A 1091 24.38 26.92 22.56
C ARG A 1091 24.11 25.49 22.13
N SER A 1092 24.95 24.56 22.59
CA SER A 1092 24.71 23.13 22.42
C SER A 1092 23.62 22.60 23.35
N SER A 1093 23.08 21.43 23.04
CA SER A 1093 22.07 20.74 23.86
C SER A 1093 22.53 20.44 25.30
N ASP A 1094 23.81 20.10 25.46
CA ASP A 1094 24.48 19.88 26.75
C ASP A 1094 24.89 21.20 27.46
N GLY A 1095 24.89 22.32 26.73
CA GLY A 1095 25.28 23.64 27.23
C GLY A 1095 26.79 23.87 27.40
N GLU A 1096 27.62 22.90 27.03
CA GLU A 1096 29.09 22.95 27.19
C GLU A 1096 29.76 23.81 26.09
N ASP A 1097 29.18 23.87 24.90
CA ASP A 1097 29.66 24.69 23.79
C ASP A 1097 28.79 25.93 23.60
N VAL A 1098 29.47 27.07 23.47
CA VAL A 1098 28.85 28.38 23.23
C VAL A 1098 29.62 29.12 22.15
N VAL A 1099 28.88 29.63 21.16
CA VAL A 1099 29.43 30.50 20.11
C VAL A 1099 28.70 31.83 20.13
N VAL A 1100 29.45 32.93 20.20
CA VAL A 1100 28.94 34.30 20.06
C VAL A 1100 29.16 34.75 18.62
N CYS A 1101 28.08 35.10 17.94
CA CYS A 1101 28.11 35.58 16.57
C CYS A 1101 27.84 37.08 16.56
N VAL A 1102 28.71 37.85 15.89
CA VAL A 1102 28.60 39.30 15.72
C VAL A 1102 28.68 39.63 14.25
N ILE A 1103 27.66 40.24 13.69
CA ILE A 1103 27.51 40.40 12.25
C ILE A 1103 27.25 41.86 11.94
N ASN A 1104 28.12 42.45 11.12
CA ASN A 1104 28.02 43.83 10.68
C ASN A 1104 27.63 43.89 9.21
N PHE A 1105 26.41 44.38 8.96
CA PHE A 1105 25.90 44.60 7.60
C PHE A 1105 26.15 46.03 7.10
N ALA A 1106 26.85 46.89 7.85
CA ALA A 1106 27.26 48.20 7.36
C ALA A 1106 28.48 48.10 6.43
N GLY A 1107 28.60 49.06 5.51
CA GLY A 1107 29.76 49.19 4.61
C GLY A 1107 31.03 49.72 5.29
N SER A 1108 31.00 49.99 6.59
CA SER A 1108 32.10 50.57 7.38
C SER A 1108 32.42 49.69 8.59
N PRO A 1109 33.70 49.61 9.01
CA PRO A 1109 34.06 48.93 10.24
C PRO A 1109 33.56 49.70 11.46
N HIS A 1110 33.27 48.97 12.53
CA HIS A 1110 32.97 49.55 13.85
C HIS A 1110 34.14 49.31 14.80
N GLU A 1111 34.79 50.38 15.22
CA GLU A 1111 35.95 50.35 16.12
C GLU A 1111 35.51 50.49 17.58
N ASN A 1112 36.14 49.73 18.49
CA ASN A 1112 35.83 49.74 19.93
C ASN A 1112 34.35 49.44 20.25
N TYR A 1113 33.68 48.65 19.41
CA TYR A 1113 32.28 48.27 19.61
C TYR A 1113 32.19 47.27 20.76
N ARG A 1114 31.39 47.58 21.79
CA ARG A 1114 31.28 46.72 22.99
C ARG A 1114 30.06 45.81 22.89
N ILE A 1115 30.25 44.54 23.20
CA ILE A 1115 29.16 43.55 23.33
C ILE A 1115 29.23 42.82 24.67
N GLY A 1116 28.09 42.41 25.21
CA GLY A 1116 28.01 41.53 26.38
C GLY A 1116 28.45 40.09 26.06
N LEU A 1117 29.16 39.44 26.99
CA LEU A 1117 29.55 38.02 26.91
C LEU A 1117 28.98 37.22 28.09
N PRO A 1118 28.65 35.93 27.91
CA PRO A 1118 28.01 35.12 28.95
C PRO A 1118 28.95 34.73 30.09
N GLN A 1119 30.27 34.78 29.86
CA GLN A 1119 31.28 34.45 30.85
C GLN A 1119 32.57 35.25 30.62
N GLY A 1120 33.35 35.42 31.68
CA GLY A 1120 34.69 36.01 31.65
C GLY A 1120 35.73 35.12 30.97
N GLY A 1121 37.00 35.55 31.01
CA GLY A 1121 38.13 34.79 30.46
C GLY A 1121 38.46 35.12 29.00
N ASP A 1122 39.30 34.27 28.39
CA ASP A 1122 39.73 34.43 27.00
C ASP A 1122 38.74 33.80 26.03
N TRP A 1123 38.51 34.49 24.91
CA TRP A 1123 37.67 34.07 23.81
C TRP A 1123 38.48 34.05 22.51
N LEU A 1124 38.36 32.97 21.74
CA LEU A 1124 39.01 32.80 20.45
C LEU A 1124 38.14 33.40 19.35
N GLU A 1125 38.74 34.15 18.43
CA GLU A 1125 38.09 34.55 17.17
C GLU A 1125 38.15 33.35 16.21
N LEU A 1126 37.10 32.53 16.24
CA LEU A 1126 36.99 31.30 15.43
C LEU A 1126 36.87 31.61 13.94
N LEU A 1127 36.03 32.59 13.62
CA LEU A 1127 35.76 33.02 12.25
C LEU A 1127 35.84 34.53 12.17
N ASN A 1128 36.51 35.02 11.13
CA ASN A 1128 36.45 36.40 10.70
C ASN A 1128 36.34 36.44 9.17
N THR A 1129 35.15 36.76 8.67
CA THR A 1129 34.88 36.73 7.22
C THR A 1129 35.60 37.83 6.43
N ASP A 1130 36.22 38.80 7.12
CA ASP A 1130 37.03 39.87 6.52
C ASP A 1130 38.54 39.58 6.58
N SER A 1131 38.94 38.38 6.98
CA SER A 1131 40.33 37.92 6.85
C SER A 1131 40.83 38.05 5.40
N GLU A 1132 42.11 38.41 5.22
CA GLU A 1132 42.76 38.45 3.91
C GLU A 1132 42.74 37.07 3.22
N LEU A 1133 42.67 35.97 3.99
CA LEU A 1133 42.51 34.60 3.48
C LEU A 1133 41.27 34.46 2.58
N TYR A 1134 40.18 35.14 2.93
CA TYR A 1134 38.91 35.09 2.20
C TYR A 1134 38.74 36.28 1.24
N GLY A 1135 39.79 37.08 1.02
CA GLY A 1135 39.76 38.30 0.22
C GLY A 1135 39.14 39.51 0.91
N GLY A 1136 39.10 39.53 2.25
CA GLY A 1136 38.68 40.68 3.04
C GLY A 1136 39.77 41.75 3.23
N SER A 1137 39.48 42.76 4.05
CA SER A 1137 40.35 43.92 4.31
C SER A 1137 41.32 43.72 5.48
N GLY A 1138 41.17 42.64 6.25
CA GLY A 1138 42.02 42.30 7.40
C GLY A 1138 41.61 42.98 8.71
N VAL A 1139 40.42 43.57 8.80
CA VAL A 1139 39.91 44.12 10.06
C VAL A 1139 39.50 42.97 10.98
N GLY A 1140 40.06 42.92 12.19
CA GLY A 1140 39.79 41.85 13.15
C GLY A 1140 40.47 42.08 14.49
N ASN A 1141 40.42 41.07 15.36
CA ASN A 1141 40.85 41.16 16.76
C ASN A 1141 42.09 40.32 17.07
N LEU A 1142 42.91 40.01 16.05
CA LEU A 1142 44.19 39.30 16.20
C LEU A 1142 44.05 37.89 16.82
N GLY A 1143 42.93 37.22 16.56
CA GLY A 1143 42.70 35.80 16.89
C GLY A 1143 42.22 35.50 18.31
N ARG A 1144 42.36 36.43 19.26
CA ARG A 1144 41.94 36.24 20.66
C ARG A 1144 41.57 37.57 21.31
N VAL A 1145 40.51 37.54 22.12
CA VAL A 1145 40.07 38.67 22.95
C VAL A 1145 39.83 38.22 24.39
N SER A 1146 40.01 39.11 25.36
CA SER A 1146 39.75 38.80 26.77
C SER A 1146 38.53 39.59 27.25
N ALA A 1147 37.59 38.89 27.87
CA ALA A 1147 36.40 39.51 28.45
C ALA A 1147 36.78 40.36 29.68
N GLU A 1148 36.23 41.57 29.76
CA GLU A 1148 36.37 42.48 30.88
C GLU A 1148 35.19 42.30 31.86
N ASP A 1149 35.42 42.48 33.16
CA ASP A 1149 34.37 42.52 34.21
C ASP A 1149 33.59 43.85 34.20
N ILE A 1150 33.06 44.19 33.02
CA ILE A 1150 32.26 45.39 32.78
C ILE A 1150 30.88 44.93 32.29
N PRO A 1151 29.80 45.20 33.05
CA PRO A 1151 28.46 44.84 32.62
C PRO A 1151 28.03 45.57 31.35
N TRP A 1152 27.45 44.85 30.39
CA TRP A 1152 26.96 45.36 29.11
C TRP A 1152 25.90 44.40 28.53
N ASP A 1153 24.93 44.89 27.77
CA ASP A 1153 23.83 44.09 27.17
C ASP A 1153 23.13 43.12 28.14
N GLY A 1154 22.97 43.54 29.40
CA GLY A 1154 22.35 42.71 30.44
C GLY A 1154 23.23 41.56 30.96
N ARG A 1155 24.52 41.51 30.62
CA ARG A 1155 25.50 40.51 31.08
C ARG A 1155 26.56 41.10 31.99
N GLU A 1156 27.21 40.25 32.80
CA GLU A 1156 28.23 40.67 33.77
C GLU A 1156 29.59 40.99 33.14
N HIS A 1157 29.90 40.36 32.01
CA HIS A 1157 31.15 40.54 31.28
C HIS A 1157 30.90 41.14 29.89
N SER A 1158 31.90 41.81 29.34
CA SER A 1158 31.84 42.36 27.99
C SER A 1158 33.20 42.47 27.34
N VAL A 1159 33.24 42.65 26.03
CA VAL A 1159 34.48 42.82 25.27
C VAL A 1159 34.34 43.95 24.26
N ARG A 1160 35.43 44.69 24.01
CA ARG A 1160 35.52 45.64 22.90
C ARG A 1160 36.09 44.95 21.68
N LEU A 1161 35.37 45.04 20.57
CA LEU A 1161 35.73 44.44 19.30
C LEU A 1161 35.97 45.50 18.23
N ARG A 1162 36.79 45.13 17.26
CA ARG A 1162 36.87 45.74 15.94
C ARG A 1162 36.03 44.87 15.01
N ILE A 1163 34.83 45.34 14.67
CA ILE A 1163 33.92 44.57 13.82
C ILE A 1163 34.16 44.98 12.36
N PRO A 1164 34.49 44.03 11.48
CA PRO A 1164 34.82 44.33 10.08
C PRO A 1164 33.63 44.90 9.29
N PRO A 1165 33.88 45.65 8.20
CA PRO A 1165 32.82 46.10 7.30
C PRO A 1165 32.26 44.93 6.50
N LEU A 1166 30.93 44.82 6.37
CA LEU A 1166 30.27 43.70 5.67
C LEU A 1166 30.86 42.35 6.08
N GLY A 1167 30.99 42.13 7.39
CA GLY A 1167 31.70 40.97 7.92
C GLY A 1167 31.09 40.42 9.21
N ALA A 1168 31.41 39.17 9.48
CA ALA A 1168 30.97 38.43 10.65
C ALA A 1168 32.17 37.94 11.47
N LEU A 1169 32.01 37.97 12.78
CA LEU A 1169 32.93 37.40 13.76
C LEU A 1169 32.21 36.32 14.56
N TRP A 1170 32.82 35.14 14.68
CA TRP A 1170 32.37 34.10 15.62
C TRP A 1170 33.41 33.94 16.72
N LEU A 1171 32.96 33.99 17.96
CA LEU A 1171 33.80 33.85 19.14
C LEU A 1171 33.38 32.64 19.95
N ALA A 1172 34.33 31.87 20.48
CA ALA A 1172 34.06 30.83 21.48
C ALA A 1172 35.02 30.94 22.67
N PRO A 1173 34.64 30.46 23.86
CA PRO A 1173 35.55 30.42 24.99
C PRO A 1173 36.81 29.63 24.65
N ALA A 1174 37.98 30.11 25.07
CA ALA A 1174 39.21 29.34 24.96
C ALA A 1174 39.10 28.10 25.87
N LYS A 1175 39.21 26.90 25.29
CA LYS A 1175 39.35 25.65 26.04
C LYS A 1175 40.83 25.52 26.48
N ASP A 1176 41.05 25.15 27.74
CA ASP A 1176 42.39 24.97 28.34
C ASP A 1176 43.16 23.79 27.74
#